data_AF-A0A9Q8LIS5-F1
#
_entry.id   AF-A0A9Q8LIS5-F1
#
_cell.length_a   1.000
_cell.length_b   1.000
_cell.length_c   1.000
_cell.angle_alpha   90.00
_cell.angle_beta   90.00
_cell.angle_gamma   90.00
#
_symmetry.space_group_name_H-M   'P 1'
#
loop_
_entity.id
_entity.type
_entity.pdbx_description
1 polymer ?
#
loop_
_entity_poly.entity_id
_entity_poly.type
_entity_poly.pdbx_seq_one_letter_code
_entity_poly.pdbx_strand_id
1 'polypeptide(L)'
;MIISELCGQTWTLTKKELLLIARRRWLSTFIRAVAFPIVLTAILASVKTWIHNDGGYGTATPSPIRTLSEAFAVVGDTRKQFVIVDRGLQGADVRAVIDELDQAARDGGRNVQFVTDSRQLIQVCPSSSKGVTSCFGAIDFWSSPDQGPNAIWNYTIWQDSVIAGADVRSDANPAQLYTIPLQRAVDSMISRRNNGTALPDTVLQYPFTSQTQAAVDFRDDKFFGLLITQALGFALFLAMCGITYHLTGHVVWQREAGLLQLIDAQMPNTSRWECLVARMFATHLAFDLIYMPAWIICGAVVGTIIYPHSNAVVAAIAFAIVAQFTQSGQKSTQEAAVIATGLLFPPSSFVYFLVSGAVSEIFSLPLTPHQSIPSLLGGLLEIRVWSLTPAHFLGFFAFQIALYPILAIFIERFLWGCSFRGRHLRSAPEMAGNALRIKNFTKRYNGAAKKRDRTLAVEDLSLDVYAGTIMVLLGQNGCGKSTTLSCIAGLESITEGTIELDGTGGVGLCPQKNVIWPDMTVEEHVRFFEHLKKPSCRPSQAEVDRLIDGCDLKKKTHASSKTLSGGQQRKLQLCMMLAGAILVTVIWLTNGYAWYRIGYMFQSFKDNKAVDDVSFGIMPSEKFALLGPNGAGKSTLISLIRGDLQMDGSSSNAEIHIAGDSLISSPVAAKQHLGVCPQFDAVDSMTLKEHLEFYAQARGLSSKEKDENINKIISRLGLGDHTNKLVKKLSGGTKRKMSLGIALVGNPFVLLLDEPSSGMDAASKRALWSTLTAISEGRSLLITTHSMEEGDALCDRAGIMAGRMLALGTIKSLHERYSDKVYVHLVHQNAPRSTPEKMASLWQWVNSTFLVAETEKSVGGQARFAVPRARQGTQSDQLLDGSHLGKLFQAMEAHKERASIRDYSIGHATLDQVFVNVCQGVDEENSAAVHRGGGLFSCVLGRSK
;
A
#
# COMPACT_ATOMS: atom_id res chain seq x y z
N MET A 1 29.84 5.01 -20.84
CA MET A 1 29.50 3.70 -20.24
C MET A 1 28.93 3.87 -18.85
N ILE A 2 29.72 3.86 -17.77
CA ILE A 2 29.19 3.79 -16.39
C ILE A 2 28.10 4.85 -16.10
N ILE A 3 28.38 6.14 -16.36
CA ILE A 3 27.40 7.23 -16.12
C ILE A 3 26.15 7.08 -17.01
N SER A 4 26.30 6.72 -18.28
CA SER A 4 25.17 6.52 -19.21
C SER A 4 24.30 5.31 -18.83
N GLU A 5 24.91 4.25 -18.31
CA GLU A 5 24.22 3.04 -17.83
C GLU A 5 23.46 3.33 -16.53
N LEU A 6 24.11 4.06 -15.60
CA LEU A 6 23.50 4.52 -14.36
C LEU A 6 22.29 5.45 -14.60
N CYS A 7 22.37 6.36 -15.57
CA CYS A 7 21.24 7.18 -15.99
C CYS A 7 20.11 6.33 -16.59
N GLY A 8 20.41 5.34 -17.42
CA GLY A 8 19.42 4.41 -17.98
C GLY A 8 18.69 3.59 -16.90
N GLN A 9 19.42 3.11 -15.89
CA GLN A 9 18.87 2.42 -14.72
C GLN A 9 18.01 3.35 -13.87
N THR A 10 18.49 4.56 -13.56
CA THR A 10 17.77 5.58 -12.80
C THR A 10 16.45 5.92 -13.49
N TRP A 11 16.46 6.18 -14.80
CA TRP A 11 15.26 6.46 -15.58
C TRP A 11 14.29 5.26 -15.62
N THR A 12 14.79 4.03 -15.69
CA THR A 12 13.98 2.80 -15.63
C THR A 12 13.26 2.67 -14.29
N LEU A 13 13.95 2.99 -13.19
CA LEU A 13 13.37 3.08 -11.84
C LEU A 13 12.34 4.22 -11.76
N THR A 14 12.65 5.43 -12.25
CA THR A 14 11.72 6.58 -12.28
C THR A 14 10.42 6.22 -13.00
N LYS A 15 10.53 5.60 -14.19
CA LYS A 15 9.39 5.17 -15.01
C LYS A 15 8.50 4.14 -14.29
N LYS A 16 9.09 3.24 -13.49
CA LYS A 16 8.34 2.30 -12.64
C LYS A 16 7.52 3.05 -11.58
N GLU A 17 8.12 4.04 -10.90
CA GLU A 17 7.40 4.82 -9.87
C GLU A 17 6.27 5.66 -10.47
N LEU A 18 6.50 6.30 -11.62
CA LEU A 18 5.44 7.02 -12.34
C LEU A 18 4.29 6.09 -12.75
N LEU A 19 4.57 4.85 -13.18
CA LEU A 19 3.54 3.87 -13.52
C LEU A 19 2.71 3.43 -12.31
N LEU A 20 3.36 3.16 -11.17
CA LEU A 20 2.68 2.74 -9.94
C LEU A 20 1.86 3.90 -9.31
N ILE A 21 2.47 5.06 -9.15
CA ILE A 21 1.90 6.19 -8.40
C ILE A 21 0.98 7.03 -9.28
N ALA A 22 1.45 7.51 -10.43
CA ALA A 22 0.67 8.43 -11.27
C ALA A 22 -0.40 7.71 -12.10
N ARG A 23 -0.11 6.54 -12.68
CA ARG A 23 -1.07 5.83 -13.55
C ARG A 23 -2.01 4.90 -12.80
N ARG A 24 -1.51 4.07 -11.88
CA ARG A 24 -2.34 3.04 -11.21
C ARG A 24 -2.99 3.49 -9.91
N ARG A 25 -2.46 4.51 -9.24
CA ARG A 25 -3.08 5.17 -8.08
C ARG A 25 -3.59 6.59 -8.41
N TRP A 26 -3.89 6.83 -9.70
CA TRP A 26 -4.11 8.15 -10.29
C TRP A 26 -5.05 9.05 -9.49
N LEU A 27 -6.19 8.54 -9.02
CA LEU A 27 -7.17 9.33 -8.26
C LEU A 27 -6.60 9.81 -6.91
N SER A 28 -5.98 8.91 -6.14
CA SER A 28 -5.34 9.27 -4.85
C SER A 28 -4.14 10.19 -5.06
N THR A 29 -3.41 10.03 -6.16
CA THR A 29 -2.26 10.87 -6.50
C THR A 29 -2.72 12.26 -6.94
N PHE A 30 -3.70 12.36 -7.84
CA PHE A 30 -4.28 13.62 -8.30
C PHE A 30 -4.87 14.43 -7.15
N ILE A 31 -5.66 13.80 -6.27
CA ILE A 31 -6.25 14.49 -5.11
C ILE A 31 -5.17 15.06 -4.19
N ARG A 32 -4.13 14.27 -3.86
CA ARG A 32 -3.09 14.67 -2.90
C ARG A 32 -2.01 15.58 -3.46
N ALA A 33 -1.63 15.41 -4.73
CA ALA A 33 -0.52 16.11 -5.35
C ALA A 33 -0.96 17.34 -6.16
N VAL A 34 -2.19 17.37 -6.68
CA VAL A 34 -2.68 18.43 -7.57
C VAL A 34 -3.87 19.16 -6.99
N ALA A 35 -4.98 18.46 -6.73
CA ALA A 35 -6.22 19.13 -6.33
C ALA A 35 -6.11 19.81 -4.96
N PHE A 36 -5.63 19.10 -3.93
CA PHE A 36 -5.56 19.64 -2.57
C PHE A 36 -4.65 20.89 -2.45
N PRO A 37 -3.40 20.92 -2.96
CA PRO A 37 -2.57 22.12 -2.91
C PRO A 37 -3.17 23.31 -3.67
N ILE A 38 -3.74 23.08 -4.85
CA ILE A 38 -4.32 24.15 -5.68
C ILE A 38 -5.58 24.72 -5.02
N VAL A 39 -6.50 23.87 -4.56
CA VAL A 39 -7.74 24.30 -3.88
C VAL A 39 -7.43 25.04 -2.59
N LEU A 40 -6.48 24.55 -1.78
CA LEU A 40 -6.04 25.22 -0.55
C LEU A 40 -5.45 26.61 -0.84
N THR A 41 -4.60 26.72 -1.88
CA THR A 41 -4.01 28.00 -2.31
C THR A 41 -5.08 28.96 -2.84
N ALA A 42 -6.04 28.47 -3.63
CA ALA A 42 -7.12 29.28 -4.18
C ALA A 42 -8.10 29.79 -3.11
N ILE A 43 -8.42 28.97 -2.10
CA ILE A 43 -9.24 29.39 -0.94
C ILE A 43 -8.53 30.51 -0.17
N LEU A 44 -7.23 30.34 0.12
CA LEU A 44 -6.45 31.34 0.86
C LEU A 44 -6.23 32.64 0.06
N ALA A 45 -6.00 32.55 -1.24
CA ALA A 45 -5.94 33.72 -2.12
C ALA A 45 -7.28 34.46 -2.21
N SER A 46 -8.40 33.74 -2.16
CA SER A 46 -9.75 34.32 -2.16
C SER A 46 -10.05 35.18 -0.93
N VAL A 47 -9.28 35.06 0.16
CA VAL A 47 -9.48 35.89 1.36
C VAL A 47 -9.27 37.39 1.08
N LYS A 48 -8.47 37.77 0.06
CA LYS A 48 -8.25 39.19 -0.28
C LYS A 48 -9.56 39.89 -0.67
N THR A 49 -10.38 39.25 -1.50
CA THR A 49 -11.63 39.81 -2.03
C THR A 49 -12.78 39.82 -1.02
N TRP A 50 -12.56 39.30 0.19
CA TRP A 50 -13.51 39.35 1.30
C TRP A 50 -13.18 40.46 2.33
N ILE A 51 -11.99 41.06 2.23
CA ILE A 51 -11.47 42.07 3.17
C ILE A 51 -11.42 43.47 2.53
N HIS A 52 -11.17 43.55 1.22
CA HIS A 52 -11.11 44.83 0.50
C HIS A 52 -12.46 45.56 0.52
N ASN A 53 -12.43 46.83 0.91
CA ASN A 53 -13.58 47.74 0.82
C ASN A 53 -13.57 48.46 -0.54
N ASP A 54 -14.72 48.59 -1.20
CA ASP A 54 -14.88 49.19 -2.55
C ASP A 54 -14.75 50.74 -2.56
N GLY A 55 -13.68 51.26 -1.95
CA GLY A 55 -13.27 52.66 -2.00
C GLY A 55 -14.13 53.65 -1.19
N GLY A 56 -13.99 54.93 -1.55
CA GLY A 56 -14.87 56.00 -1.08
C GLY A 56 -14.40 56.83 0.12
N TYR A 57 -13.21 56.59 0.68
CA TYR A 57 -12.70 57.36 1.82
C TYR A 57 -11.99 58.67 1.41
N GLY A 58 -12.19 59.72 2.20
CA GLY A 58 -11.58 61.04 2.05
C GLY A 58 -12.62 62.15 2.24
N THR A 59 -12.55 63.20 1.43
CA THR A 59 -13.59 64.22 1.28
C THR A 59 -14.37 64.03 -0.02
N ALA A 60 -15.66 64.33 0.00
CA ALA A 60 -16.52 64.40 -1.18
C ALA A 60 -16.73 65.85 -1.67
N THR A 61 -17.39 65.99 -2.82
CA THR A 61 -17.95 67.27 -3.29
C THR A 61 -19.24 67.62 -2.54
N PRO A 62 -19.60 68.91 -2.41
CA PRO A 62 -20.81 69.29 -1.70
C PRO A 62 -22.07 68.87 -2.47
N SER A 63 -22.95 68.11 -1.83
CA SER A 63 -24.25 67.71 -2.37
C SER A 63 -25.41 68.20 -1.48
N PRO A 64 -26.63 68.38 -2.01
CA PRO A 64 -27.77 68.83 -1.20
C PRO A 64 -28.33 67.69 -0.32
N ILE A 65 -28.62 67.99 0.94
CA ILE A 65 -29.28 67.05 1.86
C ILE A 65 -30.72 66.84 1.40
N ARG A 66 -31.07 65.60 1.02
CA ARG A 66 -32.45 65.21 0.68
C ARG A 66 -33.44 65.51 1.80
N THR A 67 -34.66 65.88 1.43
CA THR A 67 -35.81 65.84 2.33
C THR A 67 -36.15 64.39 2.70
N LEU A 68 -36.84 64.20 3.83
CA LEU A 68 -37.25 62.86 4.27
C LEU A 68 -38.22 62.19 3.27
N SER A 69 -39.08 62.98 2.59
CA SER A 69 -39.95 62.53 1.49
C SER A 69 -39.16 62.02 0.28
N GLU A 70 -38.11 62.72 -0.15
CA GLU A 70 -37.24 62.26 -1.25
C GLU A 70 -36.45 61.01 -0.84
N ALA A 71 -35.98 60.94 0.40
CA ALA A 71 -35.31 59.77 0.94
C ALA A 71 -36.23 58.53 0.95
N PHE A 72 -37.49 58.68 1.36
CA PHE A 72 -38.49 57.62 1.25
C PHE A 72 -38.77 57.21 -0.21
N ALA A 73 -38.84 58.17 -1.14
CA ALA A 73 -39.05 57.87 -2.56
C ALA A 73 -37.87 57.09 -3.18
N VAL A 74 -36.62 57.46 -2.87
CA VAL A 74 -35.41 56.78 -3.37
C VAL A 74 -35.23 55.38 -2.78
N VAL A 75 -35.53 55.21 -1.49
CA VAL A 75 -35.45 53.89 -0.81
C VAL A 75 -36.59 52.96 -1.23
N GLY A 76 -37.73 53.53 -1.63
CA GLY A 76 -38.91 52.79 -2.08
C GLY A 76 -39.36 51.75 -1.06
N ASP A 77 -39.77 50.59 -1.55
CA ASP A 77 -40.34 49.50 -0.74
C ASP A 77 -39.32 48.67 0.05
N THR A 78 -38.02 48.91 -0.09
CA THR A 78 -36.95 48.05 0.45
C THR A 78 -36.87 48.02 1.98
N ARG A 79 -37.26 49.11 2.65
CA ARG A 79 -37.24 49.28 4.12
C ARG A 79 -38.51 49.97 4.60
N LYS A 80 -39.61 49.21 4.73
CA LYS A 80 -40.92 49.80 5.10
C LYS A 80 -41.07 50.15 6.59
N GLN A 81 -40.32 49.50 7.49
CA GLN A 81 -40.46 49.70 8.93
C GLN A 81 -39.75 50.98 9.39
N PHE A 82 -40.41 51.76 10.24
CA PHE A 82 -39.84 52.93 10.93
C PHE A 82 -40.26 52.87 12.40
N VAL A 83 -39.36 53.17 13.34
CA VAL A 83 -39.64 52.98 14.78
C VAL A 83 -39.40 54.24 15.58
N ILE A 84 -40.39 54.64 16.36
CA ILE A 84 -40.30 55.75 17.31
C ILE A 84 -40.30 55.16 18.72
N VAL A 85 -39.21 55.38 19.47
CA VAL A 85 -39.13 55.03 20.89
C VAL A 85 -39.67 56.22 21.69
N ASP A 86 -40.89 56.08 22.19
CA ASP A 86 -41.56 57.03 23.08
C ASP A 86 -41.44 56.54 24.53
N ARG A 87 -40.66 57.26 25.33
CA ARG A 87 -40.41 56.95 26.74
C ARG A 87 -41.55 57.40 27.68
N GLY A 88 -42.66 57.92 27.14
CA GLY A 88 -43.76 58.49 27.91
C GLY A 88 -43.47 59.93 28.35
N LEU A 89 -42.79 60.72 27.51
CA LEU A 89 -42.43 62.11 27.81
C LEU A 89 -43.69 62.99 27.89
N GLN A 90 -43.88 63.66 29.03
CA GLN A 90 -45.08 64.44 29.38
C GLN A 90 -45.01 65.88 28.83
N GLY A 91 -44.41 66.09 27.65
CA GLY A 91 -44.14 67.40 27.07
C GLY A 91 -44.92 67.64 25.77
N ALA A 92 -45.68 68.74 25.71
CA ALA A 92 -46.54 69.05 24.56
C ALA A 92 -45.75 69.15 23.24
N ASP A 93 -44.57 69.79 23.27
CA ASP A 93 -43.73 69.92 22.07
C ASP A 93 -43.09 68.60 21.64
N VAL A 94 -42.70 67.71 22.57
CA VAL A 94 -42.18 66.39 22.21
C VAL A 94 -43.25 65.58 21.49
N ARG A 95 -44.44 65.50 22.10
CA ARG A 95 -45.56 64.72 21.55
C ARG A 95 -45.92 65.23 20.17
N ALA A 96 -46.00 66.54 19.98
CA ALA A 96 -46.36 67.13 18.70
C ALA A 96 -45.22 67.12 17.64
N VAL A 97 -43.95 66.99 18.01
CA VAL A 97 -42.86 66.63 17.07
C VAL A 97 -42.92 65.14 16.70
N ILE A 98 -43.22 64.26 17.66
CA ILE A 98 -43.44 62.82 17.41
C ILE A 98 -44.63 62.62 16.47
N ASP A 99 -45.73 63.35 16.65
CA ASP A 99 -46.93 63.25 15.81
C ASP A 99 -46.68 63.82 14.38
N GLU A 100 -45.94 64.93 14.25
CA GLU A 100 -45.53 65.48 12.93
C GLU A 100 -44.59 64.50 12.19
N LEU A 101 -43.74 63.77 12.91
CA LEU A 101 -42.85 62.74 12.35
C LEU A 101 -43.56 61.43 12.01
N ASP A 102 -44.51 60.97 12.84
CA ASP A 102 -45.36 59.81 12.57
C ASP A 102 -46.19 60.04 11.31
N GLN A 103 -46.82 61.22 11.18
CA GLN A 103 -47.54 61.61 9.97
C GLN A 103 -46.60 61.64 8.75
N ALA A 104 -45.48 62.36 8.82
CA ALA A 104 -44.54 62.46 7.69
C ALA A 104 -43.99 61.08 7.23
N ALA A 105 -43.81 60.14 8.17
CA ALA A 105 -43.39 58.78 7.85
C ALA A 105 -44.52 57.93 7.25
N ARG A 106 -45.77 58.06 7.72
CA ARG A 106 -46.95 57.38 7.14
C ARG A 106 -47.27 57.90 5.74
N ASP A 107 -47.26 59.22 5.54
CA ASP A 107 -47.41 59.86 4.23
C ASP A 107 -46.28 59.44 3.27
N GLY A 108 -45.08 59.19 3.80
CA GLY A 108 -43.94 58.58 3.11
C GLY A 108 -44.01 57.05 2.90
N GLY A 109 -45.18 56.43 3.13
CA GLY A 109 -45.43 55.01 2.92
C GLY A 109 -44.77 54.06 3.93
N ARG A 110 -44.32 54.54 5.09
CA ARG A 110 -43.68 53.72 6.13
C ARG A 110 -44.71 53.17 7.12
N ASN A 111 -44.47 51.95 7.58
CA ASN A 111 -45.16 51.38 8.73
C ASN A 111 -44.46 51.87 10.00
N VAL A 112 -45.05 52.87 10.67
CA VAL A 112 -44.52 53.42 11.91
C VAL A 112 -45.00 52.64 13.12
N GLN A 113 -44.05 52.07 13.87
CA GLN A 113 -44.28 51.35 15.12
C GLN A 113 -43.76 52.14 16.32
N PHE A 114 -44.55 52.20 17.39
CA PHE A 114 -44.14 52.77 18.67
C PHE A 114 -43.57 51.71 19.61
N VAL A 115 -42.53 52.09 20.37
CA VAL A 115 -41.77 51.24 21.29
C VAL A 115 -41.48 52.04 22.58
N THR A 116 -41.45 51.39 23.75
CA THR A 116 -41.23 52.08 25.04
C THR A 116 -39.81 51.98 25.60
N ASP A 117 -38.98 51.08 25.06
CA ASP A 117 -37.58 50.86 25.46
C ASP A 117 -36.76 50.48 24.22
N SER A 118 -35.67 51.20 23.95
CA SER A 118 -34.80 50.96 22.80
C SER A 118 -34.16 49.56 22.78
N ARG A 119 -34.17 48.80 23.88
CA ARG A 119 -33.82 47.36 23.86
C ARG A 119 -34.72 46.54 22.93
N GLN A 120 -35.98 46.94 22.74
CA GLN A 120 -36.93 46.27 21.84
C GLN A 120 -36.58 46.46 20.35
N LEU A 121 -35.74 47.46 20.01
CA LEU A 121 -35.26 47.66 18.63
C LEU A 121 -34.51 46.43 18.09
N ILE A 122 -33.86 45.65 18.96
CA ILE A 122 -33.17 44.38 18.58
C ILE A 122 -34.18 43.34 18.03
N GLN A 123 -35.44 43.38 18.48
CA GLN A 123 -36.51 42.49 18.03
C GLN A 123 -37.29 43.06 16.84
N VAL A 124 -37.53 44.37 16.82
CA VAL A 124 -38.32 45.04 15.76
C VAL A 124 -37.48 45.32 14.50
N CYS A 125 -36.20 45.67 14.67
CA CYS A 125 -35.25 45.98 13.61
C CYS A 125 -34.01 45.06 13.68
N PRO A 126 -34.16 43.75 13.43
CA PRO A 126 -33.07 42.79 13.57
C PRO A 126 -31.93 43.06 12.57
N SER A 127 -30.70 43.10 13.08
CA SER A 127 -29.48 43.27 12.28
C SER A 127 -29.01 41.94 11.67
N SER A 128 -28.64 41.99 10.39
CA SER A 128 -27.88 40.92 9.71
C SER A 128 -26.45 40.79 10.25
N SER A 129 -25.74 39.72 9.88
CA SER A 129 -24.32 39.50 10.19
C SER A 129 -23.36 40.55 9.61
N LYS A 130 -23.84 41.42 8.69
CA LYS A 130 -23.10 42.60 8.20
C LYS A 130 -23.45 43.89 8.97
N GLY A 131 -24.35 43.86 9.95
CA GLY A 131 -24.80 45.05 10.68
C GLY A 131 -25.81 45.93 9.92
N VAL A 132 -26.50 45.36 8.92
CA VAL A 132 -27.58 46.00 8.14
C VAL A 132 -28.94 45.57 8.70
N THR A 133 -29.86 46.50 8.95
CA THR A 133 -31.25 46.21 9.38
C THR A 133 -32.25 46.31 8.21
N SER A 134 -33.49 45.84 8.44
CA SER A 134 -34.63 45.99 7.54
C SER A 134 -35.46 47.26 7.75
N CYS A 135 -35.13 48.06 8.77
CA CYS A 135 -35.80 49.31 9.10
C CYS A 135 -35.19 50.48 8.33
N PHE A 136 -35.99 51.49 7.99
CA PHE A 136 -35.51 52.75 7.41
C PHE A 136 -34.63 53.50 8.42
N GLY A 137 -35.04 53.49 9.69
CA GLY A 137 -34.34 54.07 10.83
C GLY A 137 -35.20 53.95 12.07
N ALA A 138 -34.62 54.32 13.22
CA ALA A 138 -35.37 54.48 14.45
C ALA A 138 -34.88 55.72 15.23
N ILE A 139 -35.77 56.35 15.99
CA ILE A 139 -35.45 57.52 16.81
C ILE A 139 -35.92 57.33 18.25
N ASP A 140 -35.14 57.82 19.20
CA ASP A 140 -35.34 57.65 20.63
C ASP A 140 -35.21 58.99 21.34
N PHE A 141 -36.33 59.53 21.82
CA PHE A 141 -36.38 60.83 22.48
C PHE A 141 -36.13 60.67 23.98
N TRP A 142 -35.10 61.35 24.49
CA TRP A 142 -34.67 61.28 25.89
C TRP A 142 -35.19 62.46 26.73
N SER A 143 -35.18 63.69 26.18
CA SER A 143 -35.71 64.88 26.87
C SER A 143 -35.97 66.06 25.93
N SER A 144 -36.73 67.05 26.43
CA SER A 144 -37.02 68.33 25.78
C SER A 144 -36.62 69.52 26.67
N PRO A 145 -36.74 70.77 26.18
CA PRO A 145 -36.49 71.95 26.99
C PRO A 145 -37.29 72.02 28.31
N ASP A 146 -38.54 71.56 28.31
CA ASP A 146 -39.40 71.61 29.51
C ASP A 146 -39.13 70.50 30.53
N GLN A 147 -38.42 69.43 30.11
CA GLN A 147 -38.33 68.17 30.87
C GLN A 147 -36.91 67.64 31.07
N GLY A 148 -35.93 68.21 30.37
CA GLY A 148 -34.54 67.78 30.37
C GLY A 148 -33.63 68.65 31.24
N PRO A 149 -32.53 68.08 31.77
CA PRO A 149 -31.47 68.89 32.36
C PRO A 149 -30.94 69.90 31.32
N ASN A 150 -30.67 71.12 31.77
CA ASN A 150 -30.18 72.25 30.96
C ASN A 150 -31.15 72.81 29.90
N ALA A 151 -32.41 72.37 29.85
CA ALA A 151 -33.43 72.82 28.90
C ALA A 151 -33.03 72.61 27.41
N ILE A 152 -32.46 71.45 27.08
CA ILE A 152 -32.00 71.08 25.74
C ILE A 152 -32.80 69.87 25.20
N TRP A 153 -33.09 69.89 23.90
CA TRP A 153 -33.60 68.73 23.15
C TRP A 153 -32.55 67.62 23.08
N ASN A 154 -32.86 66.44 23.61
CA ASN A 154 -31.99 65.27 23.59
C ASN A 154 -32.69 64.09 22.94
N TYR A 155 -32.18 63.63 21.80
CA TYR A 155 -32.67 62.46 21.08
C TYR A 155 -31.51 61.66 20.48
N THR A 156 -31.75 60.40 20.15
CA THR A 156 -30.79 59.49 19.51
C THR A 156 -31.40 58.92 18.24
N ILE A 157 -30.73 59.10 17.10
CA ILE A 157 -31.07 58.39 15.86
C ILE A 157 -30.24 57.10 15.83
N TRP A 158 -30.93 55.97 15.66
CA TRP A 158 -30.35 54.64 15.50
C TRP A 158 -30.14 54.34 14.02
N GLN A 159 -28.97 53.79 13.68
CA GLN A 159 -28.51 53.57 12.31
C GLN A 159 -27.72 52.25 12.17
N ASP A 160 -27.65 51.74 10.94
CA ASP A 160 -26.91 50.52 10.60
C ASP A 160 -25.40 50.67 10.81
N SER A 161 -24.74 49.60 11.27
CA SER A 161 -23.29 49.59 11.54
C SER A 161 -22.43 49.74 10.27
N VAL A 162 -23.00 49.48 9.09
CA VAL A 162 -22.31 49.60 7.78
C VAL A 162 -21.92 51.04 7.43
N ILE A 163 -22.46 52.06 8.12
CA ILE A 163 -22.03 53.45 7.94
C ILE A 163 -20.52 53.65 8.12
N ALA A 164 -19.85 52.81 8.92
CA ALA A 164 -18.40 52.87 9.16
C ALA A 164 -17.52 52.59 7.92
N GLY A 165 -18.08 52.03 6.85
CA GLY A 165 -17.41 51.77 5.57
C GLY A 165 -18.19 52.28 4.36
N ALA A 166 -19.01 53.31 4.55
CA ALA A 166 -19.83 53.91 3.49
C ALA A 166 -19.00 54.86 2.61
N ASP A 167 -19.08 54.71 1.28
CA ASP A 167 -18.48 55.65 0.33
C ASP A 167 -19.09 57.05 0.48
N VAL A 168 -18.29 58.02 0.96
CA VAL A 168 -18.76 59.38 1.17
C VAL A 168 -18.94 60.17 -0.14
N ARG A 169 -18.35 59.71 -1.25
CA ARG A 169 -18.48 60.31 -2.59
C ARG A 169 -19.73 59.84 -3.34
N SER A 170 -20.31 58.71 -2.93
CA SER A 170 -21.60 58.24 -3.46
C SER A 170 -22.77 58.91 -2.73
N ASP A 171 -23.58 59.65 -3.49
CA ASP A 171 -24.82 60.23 -2.97
C ASP A 171 -25.90 59.18 -2.63
N ALA A 172 -25.65 57.89 -2.86
CA ALA A 172 -26.54 56.79 -2.52
C ALA A 172 -26.10 56.01 -1.25
N ASN A 173 -25.21 56.57 -0.44
CA ASN A 173 -24.69 55.89 0.75
C ASN A 173 -25.70 55.87 1.94
N PRO A 174 -25.57 54.95 2.91
CA PRO A 174 -26.53 54.80 4.02
C PRO A 174 -26.73 56.06 4.87
N ALA A 175 -25.69 56.88 5.10
CA ALA A 175 -25.83 58.12 5.85
C ALA A 175 -26.73 59.12 5.10
N GLN A 176 -26.49 59.27 3.81
CA GLN A 176 -27.24 60.15 2.92
C GLN A 176 -28.67 59.70 2.58
N LEU A 177 -28.97 58.40 2.72
CA LEU A 177 -30.29 57.83 2.46
C LEU A 177 -31.17 57.74 3.72
N TYR A 178 -30.58 57.50 4.90
CA TYR A 178 -31.33 57.20 6.11
C TYR A 178 -31.10 58.26 7.20
N THR A 179 -29.87 58.37 7.72
CA THR A 179 -29.58 59.16 8.93
C THR A 179 -29.76 60.65 8.72
N ILE A 180 -29.15 61.22 7.67
CA ILE A 180 -29.08 62.68 7.47
C ILE A 180 -30.45 63.28 7.05
N PRO A 181 -31.25 62.67 6.14
CA PRO A 181 -32.60 63.16 5.84
C PRO A 181 -33.55 63.09 7.04
N LEU A 182 -33.45 62.04 7.87
CA LEU A 182 -34.21 61.92 9.12
C LEU A 182 -33.80 62.99 10.13
N GLN A 183 -32.49 63.21 10.33
CA GLN A 183 -31.99 64.27 11.18
C GLN A 183 -32.50 65.65 10.71
N ARG A 184 -32.36 65.98 9.42
CA ARG A 184 -32.83 67.26 8.85
C ARG A 184 -34.32 67.48 9.08
N ALA A 185 -35.14 66.43 8.98
CA ALA A 185 -36.57 66.52 9.27
C ALA A 185 -36.83 66.88 10.74
N VAL A 186 -36.25 66.13 11.68
CA VAL A 186 -36.41 66.34 13.13
C VAL A 186 -35.90 67.73 13.56
N ASP A 187 -34.71 68.12 13.10
CA ASP A 187 -34.15 69.46 13.34
C ASP A 187 -35.04 70.56 12.76
N SER A 188 -35.70 70.34 11.61
CA SER A 188 -36.63 71.31 11.03
C SER A 188 -37.94 71.45 11.83
N MET A 189 -38.48 70.33 12.36
CA MET A 189 -39.68 70.31 13.20
C MET A 189 -39.42 71.03 14.54
N ILE A 190 -38.25 70.79 15.14
CA ILE A 190 -37.79 71.47 16.36
C ILE A 190 -37.56 72.98 16.11
N SER A 191 -36.86 73.34 15.02
CA SER A 191 -36.55 74.74 14.70
C SER A 191 -37.80 75.59 14.46
N ARG A 192 -38.82 75.04 13.78
CA ARG A 192 -40.13 75.68 13.58
C ARG A 192 -40.79 76.06 14.91
N ARG A 193 -40.72 75.20 15.92
CA ARG A 193 -41.34 75.43 17.24
C ARG A 193 -40.56 76.43 18.09
N ASN A 194 -39.24 76.26 18.20
CA ASN A 194 -38.43 77.03 19.13
C ASN A 194 -38.34 78.54 18.80
N ASN A 195 -38.46 78.95 17.52
CA ASN A 195 -38.40 80.37 17.12
C ASN A 195 -39.08 80.73 15.77
N GLY A 196 -39.80 79.81 15.13
CA GLY A 196 -40.43 80.06 13.83
C GLY A 196 -39.47 80.19 12.63
N THR A 197 -38.15 80.15 12.87
CA THR A 197 -37.13 80.17 11.81
C THR A 197 -37.11 78.85 11.06
N ALA A 198 -37.57 78.86 9.81
CA ALA A 198 -37.39 77.74 8.90
C ALA A 198 -35.90 77.54 8.56
N LEU A 199 -35.44 76.29 8.54
CA LEU A 199 -34.15 75.95 7.96
C LEU A 199 -34.21 76.19 6.42
N PRO A 200 -33.11 76.58 5.77
CA PRO A 200 -33.09 76.80 4.32
C PRO A 200 -33.58 75.59 3.52
N ASP A 201 -34.30 75.83 2.42
CA ASP A 201 -34.83 74.79 1.54
C ASP A 201 -33.74 73.90 0.93
N THR A 202 -32.56 74.48 0.69
CA THR A 202 -31.33 73.77 0.31
C THR A 202 -30.25 73.93 1.37
N VAL A 203 -29.82 72.81 1.95
CA VAL A 203 -28.65 72.72 2.83
C VAL A 203 -27.65 71.82 2.14
N LEU A 204 -26.43 72.31 1.90
CA LEU A 204 -25.34 71.53 1.34
C LEU A 204 -24.57 70.83 2.47
N GLN A 205 -24.37 69.52 2.33
CA GLN A 205 -23.49 68.72 3.18
C GLN A 205 -22.09 68.64 2.55
N TYR A 206 -21.07 68.44 3.38
CA TYR A 206 -19.72 68.09 2.94
C TYR A 206 -19.36 66.71 3.54
N PRO A 207 -19.70 65.59 2.88
CA PRO A 207 -19.37 64.27 3.39
C PRO A 207 -17.84 64.07 3.49
N PHE A 208 -17.36 63.60 4.64
CA PHE A 208 -15.95 63.29 4.86
C PHE A 208 -15.74 62.12 5.82
N THR A 209 -14.61 61.43 5.69
CA THR A 209 -14.11 60.45 6.65
C THR A 209 -12.86 60.98 7.37
N SER A 210 -12.61 60.54 8.59
CA SER A 210 -11.39 60.91 9.37
C SER A 210 -10.08 60.33 8.82
N GLN A 211 -10.15 59.61 7.70
CA GLN A 211 -9.05 58.94 7.03
C GLN A 211 -9.11 59.18 5.52
N THR A 212 -7.97 59.11 4.85
CA THR A 212 -7.86 59.07 3.39
C THR A 212 -7.88 57.63 2.89
N GLN A 213 -8.28 57.41 1.63
CA GLN A 213 -8.28 56.09 0.99
C GLN A 213 -6.95 55.34 1.19
N ALA A 214 -5.82 55.96 0.87
CA ALA A 214 -4.49 55.36 1.01
C ALA A 214 -4.13 54.91 2.45
N ALA A 215 -4.71 55.53 3.49
CA ALA A 215 -4.51 55.14 4.88
C ALA A 215 -5.41 53.95 5.31
N VAL A 216 -6.50 53.71 4.57
CA VAL A 216 -7.34 52.50 4.69
C VAL A 216 -6.74 51.37 3.85
N ASP A 217 -6.34 51.63 2.60
CA ASP A 217 -5.69 50.64 1.73
C ASP A 217 -4.47 50.01 2.41
N PHE A 218 -3.56 50.83 2.95
CA PHE A 218 -2.39 50.37 3.69
C PHE A 218 -2.73 49.57 4.97
N ARG A 219 -3.85 49.89 5.62
CA ARG A 219 -4.34 49.17 6.81
C ARG A 219 -4.89 47.81 6.43
N ASP A 220 -5.68 47.75 5.36
CA ASP A 220 -6.34 46.53 4.90
C ASP A 220 -5.30 45.57 4.29
N ASP A 221 -4.30 46.06 3.54
CA ASP A 221 -3.15 45.27 3.10
C ASP A 221 -2.26 44.82 4.28
N LYS A 222 -2.00 45.68 5.29
CA LYS A 222 -1.31 45.27 6.53
C LYS A 222 -2.04 44.13 7.24
N PHE A 223 -3.37 44.24 7.40
CA PHE A 223 -4.19 43.23 8.05
C PHE A 223 -4.25 41.93 7.24
N PHE A 224 -4.45 42.03 5.93
CA PHE A 224 -4.45 40.90 5.01
C PHE A 224 -3.11 40.15 5.02
N GLY A 225 -1.97 40.86 4.94
CA GLY A 225 -0.64 40.24 5.02
C GLY A 225 -0.37 39.57 6.38
N LEU A 226 -0.85 40.15 7.49
CA LEU A 226 -0.83 39.51 8.80
C LEU A 226 -1.65 38.21 8.85
N LEU A 227 -2.86 38.23 8.28
CA LEU A 227 -3.75 37.08 8.22
C LEU A 227 -3.17 35.96 7.34
N ILE A 228 -2.58 36.31 6.18
CA ILE A 228 -1.87 35.38 5.30
C ILE A 228 -0.69 34.75 6.04
N THR A 229 0.21 35.54 6.64
CA THR A 229 1.44 34.99 7.22
C THR A 229 1.17 33.93 8.30
N GLN A 230 0.09 34.09 9.07
CA GLN A 230 -0.35 33.09 10.04
C GLN A 230 -1.07 31.90 9.38
N ALA A 231 -2.08 32.15 8.52
CA ALA A 231 -2.91 31.09 7.95
C ALA A 231 -2.21 30.29 6.84
N LEU A 232 -1.60 30.97 5.86
CA LEU A 232 -0.87 30.36 4.74
C LEU A 232 0.40 29.64 5.22
N GLY A 233 1.10 30.20 6.22
CA GLY A 233 2.26 29.55 6.83
C GLY A 233 1.91 28.18 7.42
N PHE A 234 0.84 28.10 8.20
CA PHE A 234 0.33 26.84 8.76
C PHE A 234 -0.19 25.88 7.67
N ALA A 235 -0.97 26.38 6.72
CA ALA A 235 -1.54 25.59 5.63
C ALA A 235 -0.47 24.94 4.73
N LEU A 236 0.57 25.69 4.35
CA LEU A 236 1.67 25.18 3.53
C LEU A 236 2.58 24.24 4.33
N PHE A 237 2.79 24.49 5.63
CA PHE A 237 3.50 23.54 6.50
C PHE A 237 2.81 22.16 6.52
N LEU A 238 1.49 22.14 6.74
CA LEU A 238 0.70 20.89 6.71
C LEU A 238 0.77 20.19 5.35
N ALA A 239 0.71 20.96 4.25
CA ALA A 239 0.88 20.40 2.91
C ALA A 239 2.25 19.70 2.76
N MET A 240 3.34 20.30 3.28
CA MET A 240 4.69 19.72 3.20
C MET A 240 4.87 18.47 4.08
N CYS A 241 4.23 18.43 5.25
CA CYS A 241 4.12 17.21 6.05
C CYS A 241 3.44 16.07 5.27
N GLY A 242 2.41 16.40 4.47
CA GLY A 242 1.74 15.44 3.59
C GLY A 242 2.66 14.84 2.51
N ILE A 243 3.49 15.66 1.86
CA ILE A 243 4.44 15.20 0.83
C ILE A 243 5.54 14.33 1.44
N THR A 244 6.16 14.79 2.53
CA THR A 244 7.25 14.05 3.21
C THR A 244 6.77 12.71 3.77
N TYR A 245 5.56 12.63 4.31
CA TYR A 245 4.94 11.36 4.72
C TYR A 245 4.67 10.43 3.52
N HIS A 246 4.17 10.96 2.39
CA HIS A 246 3.89 10.15 1.20
C HIS A 246 5.17 9.53 0.61
N LEU A 247 6.25 10.31 0.51
CA LEU A 247 7.56 9.85 0.02
C LEU A 247 8.16 8.79 0.94
N THR A 248 8.26 9.09 2.25
CA THR A 248 8.89 8.19 3.22
C THR A 248 8.09 6.88 3.42
N GLY A 249 6.76 6.96 3.52
CA GLY A 249 5.89 5.79 3.62
C GLY A 249 6.00 4.86 2.40
N HIS A 250 6.14 5.44 1.19
CA HIS A 250 6.34 4.66 -0.03
C HIS A 250 7.68 3.90 -0.04
N VAL A 251 8.79 4.56 0.35
CA VAL A 251 10.12 3.91 0.47
C VAL A 251 10.11 2.81 1.54
N VAL A 252 9.48 3.05 2.70
CA VAL A 252 9.34 2.06 3.77
C VAL A 252 8.56 0.83 3.30
N TRP A 253 7.46 1.02 2.57
CA TRP A 253 6.67 -0.09 2.00
C TRP A 253 7.47 -0.94 1.00
N GLN A 254 8.23 -0.32 0.09
CA GLN A 254 9.08 -1.08 -0.84
C GLN A 254 10.19 -1.88 -0.11
N ARG A 255 10.71 -1.34 1.00
CA ARG A 255 11.68 -2.03 1.86
C ARG A 255 11.08 -3.25 2.54
N GLU A 256 9.88 -3.11 3.13
CA GLU A 256 9.18 -4.21 3.81
C GLU A 256 8.78 -5.35 2.85
N ALA A 257 8.39 -5.00 1.63
CA ALA A 257 8.13 -5.96 0.57
C ALA A 257 9.39 -6.72 0.08
N GLY A 258 10.60 -6.29 0.48
CA GLY A 258 11.88 -6.87 0.03
C GLY A 258 12.31 -6.44 -1.38
N LEU A 259 11.55 -5.55 -2.04
CA LEU A 259 11.76 -5.16 -3.43
C LEU A 259 13.08 -4.42 -3.64
N LEU A 260 13.45 -3.54 -2.69
CA LEU A 260 14.72 -2.80 -2.73
C LEU A 260 15.94 -3.74 -2.70
N GLN A 261 15.88 -4.78 -1.86
CA GLN A 261 16.94 -5.80 -1.76
C GLN A 261 17.05 -6.64 -3.03
N LEU A 262 15.93 -6.94 -3.70
CA LEU A 262 15.92 -7.67 -4.97
C LEU A 262 16.49 -6.83 -6.12
N ILE A 263 16.23 -5.52 -6.13
CA ILE A 263 16.83 -4.56 -7.08
C ILE A 263 18.34 -4.51 -6.85
N ASP A 264 18.80 -4.21 -5.63
CA ASP A 264 20.22 -4.11 -5.28
C ASP A 264 21.03 -5.37 -5.64
N ALA A 265 20.42 -6.56 -5.50
CA ALA A 265 21.07 -7.83 -5.80
C ALA A 265 21.10 -8.22 -7.29
N GLN A 266 20.30 -7.56 -8.15
CA GLN A 266 20.19 -7.86 -9.59
C GLN A 266 20.68 -6.74 -10.51
N MET A 267 21.06 -5.57 -9.98
CA MET A 267 21.75 -4.54 -10.75
C MET A 267 23.22 -4.96 -11.00
N PRO A 268 23.75 -4.85 -12.24
CA PRO A 268 25.11 -5.31 -12.60
C PRO A 268 26.26 -4.38 -12.16
N ASN A 269 25.98 -3.36 -11.34
CA ASN A 269 26.95 -2.33 -10.97
C ASN A 269 28.06 -2.87 -10.05
N THR A 270 29.30 -2.43 -10.29
CA THR A 270 30.46 -2.85 -9.50
C THR A 270 30.53 -2.15 -8.13
N SER A 271 30.02 -0.92 -8.00
CA SER A 271 30.09 -0.13 -6.78
C SER A 271 28.72 -0.02 -6.08
N ARG A 272 28.64 -0.49 -4.82
CA ARG A 272 27.42 -0.44 -3.98
C ARG A 272 26.73 0.94 -3.90
N TRP A 273 27.49 2.03 -3.98
CA TRP A 273 26.91 3.38 -3.95
C TRP A 273 26.06 3.71 -5.18
N GLU A 274 26.35 3.13 -6.35
CA GLU A 274 25.66 3.41 -7.60
C GLU A 274 24.19 2.99 -7.54
N CYS A 275 23.90 1.75 -7.12
CA CYS A 275 22.52 1.24 -6.96
C CYS A 275 21.72 2.11 -5.97
N LEU A 276 22.35 2.52 -4.87
CA LEU A 276 21.73 3.34 -3.83
C LEU A 276 21.42 4.76 -4.32
N VAL A 277 22.36 5.38 -5.03
CA VAL A 277 22.19 6.68 -5.71
C VAL A 277 21.07 6.59 -6.74
N ALA A 278 21.10 5.61 -7.65
CA ALA A 278 20.09 5.43 -8.69
C ALA A 278 18.69 5.26 -8.10
N ARG A 279 18.53 4.46 -7.03
CA ARG A 279 17.25 4.29 -6.33
C ARG A 279 16.76 5.58 -5.67
N MET A 280 17.62 6.31 -4.95
CA MET A 280 17.22 7.55 -4.28
C MET A 280 16.84 8.63 -5.29
N PHE A 281 17.70 8.91 -6.27
CA PHE A 281 17.41 9.90 -7.32
C PHE A 281 16.19 9.52 -8.15
N ALA A 282 15.98 8.25 -8.49
CA ALA A 282 14.79 7.82 -9.21
C ALA A 282 13.49 8.03 -8.42
N THR A 283 13.53 7.80 -7.10
CA THR A 283 12.37 8.00 -6.22
C THR A 283 12.04 9.48 -6.07
N HIS A 284 13.05 10.32 -5.84
CA HIS A 284 12.88 11.78 -5.79
C HIS A 284 12.35 12.31 -7.12
N LEU A 285 13.06 12.07 -8.24
CA LEU A 285 12.68 12.56 -9.57
C LEU A 285 11.25 12.15 -9.96
N ALA A 286 10.79 10.96 -9.58
CA ALA A 286 9.41 10.55 -9.84
C ALA A 286 8.38 11.34 -9.03
N PHE A 287 8.67 11.65 -7.76
CA PHE A 287 7.81 12.51 -6.95
C PHE A 287 7.86 13.96 -7.44
N ASP A 288 9.04 14.49 -7.73
CA ASP A 288 9.23 15.86 -8.23
C ASP A 288 8.40 16.09 -9.50
N LEU A 289 8.49 15.17 -10.49
CA LEU A 289 7.68 15.19 -11.71
C LEU A 289 6.16 15.08 -11.47
N ILE A 290 5.72 14.40 -10.41
CA ILE A 290 4.29 14.25 -10.07
C ILE A 290 3.72 15.53 -9.45
N TYR A 291 4.48 16.21 -8.58
CA TYR A 291 4.02 17.39 -7.85
C TYR A 291 4.33 18.72 -8.58
N MET A 292 5.33 18.75 -9.47
CA MET A 292 5.77 19.94 -10.22
C MET A 292 4.64 20.76 -10.87
N PRO A 293 3.61 20.17 -11.54
CA PRO A 293 2.54 20.96 -12.16
C PRO A 293 1.73 21.76 -11.13
N ALA A 294 1.46 21.16 -9.98
CA ALA A 294 0.73 21.82 -8.90
C ALA A 294 1.55 22.94 -8.25
N TRP A 295 2.85 22.71 -8.07
CA TRP A 295 3.79 23.73 -7.58
C TRP A 295 3.85 24.95 -8.47
N ILE A 296 3.93 24.78 -9.80
CA ILE A 296 3.94 25.89 -10.76
C ILE A 296 2.63 26.68 -10.68
N ILE A 297 1.48 26.00 -10.62
CA ILE A 297 0.17 26.65 -10.51
C ILE A 297 0.05 27.41 -9.17
N CYS A 298 0.42 26.80 -8.05
CA CYS A 298 0.35 27.46 -6.74
C CYS A 298 1.31 28.66 -6.68
N GLY A 299 2.53 28.53 -7.21
CA GLY A 299 3.49 29.63 -7.31
C GLY A 299 2.98 30.80 -8.15
N ALA A 300 2.32 30.51 -9.29
CA ALA A 300 1.70 31.54 -10.13
C ALA A 300 0.52 32.24 -9.43
N VAL A 301 -0.34 31.50 -8.73
CA VAL A 301 -1.47 32.07 -7.96
C VAL A 301 -0.98 32.95 -6.82
N VAL A 302 0.04 32.49 -6.06
CA VAL A 302 0.65 33.28 -4.98
C VAL A 302 1.31 34.54 -5.56
N GLY A 303 2.11 34.42 -6.62
CA GLY A 303 2.82 35.54 -7.25
C GLY A 303 1.94 36.53 -8.02
N THR A 304 0.66 36.24 -8.23
CA THR A 304 -0.29 37.17 -8.90
C THR A 304 -1.34 37.76 -7.98
N ILE A 305 -1.82 37.01 -6.98
CA ILE A 305 -2.90 37.46 -6.07
C ILE A 305 -2.35 37.93 -4.71
N ILE A 306 -1.28 37.29 -4.21
CA ILE A 306 -0.75 37.57 -2.87
C ILE A 306 0.39 38.58 -2.92
N TYR A 307 1.26 38.54 -3.93
CA TYR A 307 2.42 39.44 -4.07
C TYR A 307 2.44 40.23 -5.40
N PRO A 308 1.40 41.04 -5.73
CA PRO A 308 1.28 41.73 -7.01
C PRO A 308 2.30 42.86 -7.27
N HIS A 309 2.87 43.48 -6.23
CA HIS A 309 3.89 44.54 -6.37
C HIS A 309 5.31 43.98 -6.36
N SER A 310 5.53 42.84 -5.70
CA SER A 310 6.75 42.06 -5.86
C SER A 310 6.88 41.55 -7.30
N ASN A 311 8.07 41.64 -7.89
CA ASN A 311 8.30 41.11 -9.23
C ASN A 311 8.18 39.57 -9.20
N ALA A 312 7.12 39.02 -9.82
CA ALA A 312 6.90 37.58 -9.92
C ALA A 312 8.07 36.83 -10.59
N VAL A 313 8.83 37.49 -11.47
CA VAL A 313 10.06 36.94 -12.03
C VAL A 313 11.17 36.86 -10.97
N VAL A 314 11.26 37.80 -10.02
CA VAL A 314 12.20 37.69 -8.88
C VAL A 314 11.76 36.59 -7.91
N ALA A 315 10.45 36.39 -7.67
CA ALA A 315 9.96 35.26 -6.88
C ALA A 315 10.32 33.91 -7.55
N ALA A 316 10.10 33.77 -8.86
CA ALA A 316 10.48 32.58 -9.63
C ALA A 316 12.00 32.40 -9.76
N ILE A 317 12.77 33.49 -9.89
CA ILE A 317 14.23 33.47 -9.94
C ILE A 317 14.84 33.23 -8.55
N ALA A 318 14.17 33.55 -7.45
CA ALA A 318 14.61 33.14 -6.10
C ALA A 318 14.57 31.61 -5.91
N PHE A 319 13.67 30.90 -6.60
CA PHE A 319 13.72 29.43 -6.72
C PHE A 319 14.85 28.93 -7.64
N ALA A 320 15.42 29.77 -8.50
CA ALA A 320 16.45 29.40 -9.49
C ALA A 320 17.88 29.82 -9.09
N ILE A 321 18.05 30.92 -8.34
CA ILE A 321 19.34 31.37 -7.78
C ILE A 321 19.65 30.56 -6.52
N VAL A 322 19.87 29.28 -6.76
CA VAL A 322 20.44 28.30 -5.82
C VAL A 322 21.95 28.54 -5.60
N ALA A 323 22.54 29.50 -6.31
CA ALA A 323 23.97 29.78 -6.29
C ALA A 323 24.30 31.30 -6.26
N GLN A 324 24.64 31.83 -5.08
CA GLN A 324 25.94 32.47 -4.80
C GLN A 324 26.04 33.03 -3.35
N PHE A 325 26.93 32.43 -2.56
CA PHE A 325 27.79 33.01 -1.50
C PHE A 325 27.29 34.09 -0.49
N THR A 326 27.15 33.68 0.78
CA THR A 326 27.61 34.37 2.02
C THR A 326 27.01 35.75 2.42
N GLN A 327 27.15 36.30 3.63
CA GLN A 327 27.91 35.94 4.86
C GLN A 327 27.13 36.29 6.16
N SER A 328 27.75 36.16 7.35
CA SER A 328 27.10 36.06 8.67
C SER A 328 26.90 37.35 9.50
N GLY A 329 25.86 37.37 10.36
CA GLY A 329 25.71 38.28 11.51
C GLY A 329 24.84 37.67 12.64
N GLN A 330 24.92 38.17 13.88
CA GLN A 330 24.22 37.64 15.08
C GLN A 330 23.23 38.66 15.69
N LYS A 331 22.08 38.23 16.26
CA LYS A 331 21.85 38.11 17.74
C LYS A 331 20.36 37.94 18.14
N SER A 332 19.96 36.73 18.56
CA SER A 332 18.92 36.50 19.60
C SER A 332 18.85 35.03 20.01
N THR A 333 18.40 34.74 21.24
CA THR A 333 18.05 33.37 21.67
C THR A 333 16.82 32.82 20.95
N GLN A 334 15.91 33.67 20.49
CA GLN A 334 14.80 33.23 19.62
C GLN A 334 15.26 33.05 18.15
N GLU A 335 16.20 33.86 17.66
CA GLU A 335 16.84 33.64 16.36
C GLU A 335 17.59 32.33 16.31
N ALA A 336 18.28 31.93 17.39
CA ALA A 336 18.94 30.63 17.47
C ALA A 336 17.94 29.46 17.27
N ALA A 337 16.70 29.59 17.74
CA ALA A 337 15.64 28.61 17.48
C ALA A 337 15.13 28.65 16.03
N VAL A 338 14.98 29.84 15.42
CA VAL A 338 14.62 29.99 14.00
C VAL A 338 15.70 29.45 13.07
N ILE A 339 16.98 29.68 13.38
CA ILE A 339 18.14 29.12 12.68
C ILE A 339 18.17 27.59 12.83
N ALA A 340 18.01 27.07 14.05
CA ALA A 340 18.01 25.62 14.29
C ALA A 340 16.83 24.92 13.59
N THR A 341 15.62 25.47 13.67
CA THR A 341 14.43 24.89 13.00
C THR A 341 14.47 25.06 11.48
N GLY A 342 14.95 26.20 10.99
CA GLY A 342 15.12 26.45 9.55
C GLY A 342 16.19 25.56 8.92
N LEU A 343 17.32 25.35 9.60
CA LEU A 343 18.42 24.49 9.13
C LEU A 343 18.08 23.00 9.22
N LEU A 344 17.31 22.57 10.22
CA LEU A 344 17.03 21.15 10.49
C LEU A 344 15.68 20.64 9.94
N PHE A 345 14.80 21.54 9.49
CA PHE A 345 13.50 21.19 8.90
C PHE A 345 13.19 22.05 7.66
N PRO A 346 13.28 21.51 6.43
CA PRO A 346 12.95 22.25 5.20
C PRO A 346 11.56 22.93 5.18
N PRO A 347 10.47 22.32 5.72
CA PRO A 347 9.17 22.98 5.79
C PRO A 347 9.19 24.28 6.61
N SER A 348 10.02 24.37 7.65
CA SER A 348 10.14 25.58 8.48
C SER A 348 10.82 26.71 7.71
N SER A 349 11.92 26.40 7.01
CA SER A 349 12.62 27.37 6.15
C SER A 349 11.69 27.94 5.06
N PHE A 350 10.78 27.11 4.53
CA PHE A 350 9.80 27.52 3.52
C PHE A 350 8.81 28.56 4.08
N VAL A 351 8.26 28.29 5.25
CA VAL A 351 7.34 29.22 5.93
C VAL A 351 8.04 30.52 6.29
N TYR A 352 9.26 30.49 6.84
CA TYR A 352 9.99 31.72 7.21
C TYR A 352 10.36 32.58 5.99
N PHE A 353 10.69 31.98 4.84
CA PHE A 353 10.90 32.70 3.59
C PHE A 353 9.61 33.40 3.11
N LEU A 354 8.48 32.71 3.13
CA LEU A 354 7.19 33.29 2.73
C LEU A 354 6.70 34.38 3.69
N VAL A 355 6.92 34.23 5.00
CA VAL A 355 6.63 35.29 5.99
C VAL A 355 7.44 36.54 5.70
N SER A 356 8.72 36.39 5.35
CA SER A 356 9.58 37.51 4.94
C SER A 356 9.06 38.19 3.66
N GLY A 357 8.58 37.40 2.69
CA GLY A 357 7.98 37.91 1.45
C GLY A 357 6.76 38.80 1.69
N ALA A 358 5.82 38.36 2.51
CA ALA A 358 4.62 39.13 2.83
C ALA A 358 4.92 40.44 3.58
N VAL A 359 5.94 40.47 4.46
CA VAL A 359 6.31 41.73 5.15
C VAL A 359 6.91 42.75 4.18
N SER A 360 7.65 42.34 3.15
CA SER A 360 8.08 43.25 2.09
C SER A 360 6.92 43.80 1.27
N GLU A 361 5.93 42.96 0.93
CA GLU A 361 4.73 43.37 0.18
C GLU A 361 3.89 44.41 0.94
N ILE A 362 3.67 44.23 2.25
CA ILE A 362 2.95 45.19 3.14
C ILE A 362 3.56 46.61 3.08
N PHE A 363 4.87 46.71 2.87
CA PHE A 363 5.58 47.99 2.77
C PHE A 363 5.87 48.42 1.32
N SER A 364 5.35 47.69 0.32
CA SER A 364 5.62 47.88 -1.11
C SER A 364 7.12 47.92 -1.45
N LEU A 365 7.93 47.18 -0.68
CA LEU A 365 9.38 47.12 -0.85
C LEU A 365 9.74 45.99 -1.83
N PRO A 366 10.64 46.22 -2.81
CA PRO A 366 11.08 45.16 -3.71
C PRO A 366 11.81 44.07 -2.92
N LEU A 367 11.48 42.80 -3.20
CA LEU A 367 12.04 41.64 -2.51
C LEU A 367 13.52 41.40 -2.88
N THR A 368 14.43 42.15 -2.28
CA THR A 368 15.88 42.04 -2.53
C THR A 368 16.58 41.09 -1.53
N PRO A 369 17.60 40.30 -1.94
CA PRO A 369 18.18 39.26 -1.07
C PRO A 369 18.90 39.78 0.20
N HIS A 370 19.38 41.02 0.15
CA HIS A 370 20.28 41.60 1.15
C HIS A 370 19.60 42.59 2.12
N GLN A 371 18.36 42.99 1.84
CA GLN A 371 17.64 43.97 2.65
C GLN A 371 17.04 43.27 3.87
N SER A 372 17.60 43.56 5.05
CA SER A 372 16.96 43.22 6.32
C SER A 372 15.79 44.16 6.56
N ILE A 373 14.67 43.63 7.02
CA ILE A 373 13.50 44.44 7.41
C ILE A 373 13.86 45.15 8.73
N PRO A 374 13.88 46.50 8.78
CA PRO A 374 14.30 47.22 9.97
C PRO A 374 13.46 46.91 11.21
N SER A 375 14.12 46.73 12.37
CA SER A 375 13.46 46.48 13.66
C SER A 375 12.45 47.56 14.06
N LEU A 376 12.65 48.79 13.61
CA LEU A 376 11.73 49.93 13.78
C LEU A 376 10.34 49.65 13.16
N LEU A 377 10.30 48.96 12.02
CA LEU A 377 9.07 48.60 11.32
C LEU A 377 8.36 47.40 12.00
N GLY A 378 9.11 46.46 12.58
CA GLY A 378 8.54 45.42 13.44
C GLY A 378 7.79 45.99 14.65
N GLY A 379 8.34 47.04 15.27
CA GLY A 379 7.68 47.77 16.37
C GLY A 379 6.35 48.43 15.99
N LEU A 380 6.16 48.82 14.73
CA LEU A 380 4.91 49.42 14.20
C LEU A 380 3.85 48.39 13.76
N LEU A 381 4.19 47.10 13.74
CA LEU A 381 3.29 46.02 13.32
C LEU A 381 2.91 45.03 14.43
N GLU A 382 3.52 45.12 15.61
CA GLU A 382 3.57 44.06 16.64
C GLU A 382 4.19 42.73 16.18
N ILE A 383 4.66 42.65 14.92
CA ILE A 383 5.36 41.49 14.35
C ILE A 383 6.81 41.50 14.84
N ARG A 384 7.22 40.41 15.49
CA ARG A 384 8.63 40.16 15.84
C ARG A 384 9.45 39.75 14.62
N VAL A 385 9.82 40.75 13.81
CA VAL A 385 10.74 40.63 12.67
C VAL A 385 12.12 40.13 13.14
N TRP A 386 12.67 39.12 12.46
CA TRP A 386 14.03 38.60 12.69
C TRP A 386 15.07 39.37 11.87
N SER A 387 16.35 39.38 12.29
CA SER A 387 17.43 39.99 11.48
C SER A 387 17.83 39.18 10.24
N LEU A 388 17.32 37.94 10.11
CA LEU A 388 17.58 37.01 9.02
C LEU A 388 16.97 37.52 7.69
N THR A 389 17.82 37.90 6.74
CA THR A 389 17.39 38.25 5.38
C THR A 389 16.92 37.01 4.60
N PRO A 390 16.12 37.16 3.52
CA PRO A 390 15.70 36.04 2.67
C PRO A 390 16.84 35.15 2.17
N ALA A 391 18.03 35.72 1.92
CA ALA A 391 19.23 34.98 1.53
C ALA A 391 19.68 33.92 2.56
N HIS A 392 19.41 34.12 3.86
CA HIS A 392 19.76 33.13 4.90
C HIS A 392 18.94 31.85 4.76
N PHE A 393 17.63 31.97 4.53
CA PHE A 393 16.73 30.83 4.35
C PHE A 393 17.01 30.08 3.03
N LEU A 394 17.36 30.80 1.96
CA LEU A 394 17.86 30.20 0.71
C LEU A 394 19.19 29.45 0.93
N GLY A 395 20.09 29.99 1.75
CA GLY A 395 21.32 29.32 2.16
C GLY A 395 21.08 28.02 2.93
N PHE A 396 20.10 28.00 3.85
CA PHE A 396 19.67 26.77 4.54
C PHE A 396 19.12 25.74 3.54
N PHE A 397 18.30 26.16 2.57
CA PHE A 397 17.81 25.24 1.53
C PHE A 397 18.91 24.63 0.68
N ALA A 398 19.87 25.43 0.19
CA ALA A 398 20.99 24.92 -0.59
C ALA A 398 21.82 23.90 0.22
N PHE A 399 22.06 24.18 1.50
CA PHE A 399 22.72 23.25 2.41
C PHE A 399 21.91 21.95 2.62
N GLN A 400 20.59 22.04 2.78
CA GLN A 400 19.70 20.88 2.93
C GLN A 400 19.63 20.01 1.67
N ILE A 401 19.55 20.61 0.49
CA ILE A 401 19.52 19.91 -0.81
C ILE A 401 20.82 19.13 -1.05
N ALA A 402 21.97 19.64 -0.60
CA ALA A 402 23.23 18.90 -0.67
C ALA A 402 23.37 17.87 0.47
N LEU A 403 23.08 18.26 1.72
CA LEU A 403 23.31 17.43 2.89
C LEU A 403 22.36 16.24 2.98
N TYR A 404 21.05 16.41 2.78
CA TYR A 404 20.09 15.33 3.05
C TYR A 404 20.27 14.11 2.14
N PRO A 405 20.52 14.23 0.81
CA PRO A 405 20.86 13.08 0.00
C PRO A 405 22.14 12.37 0.48
N ILE A 406 23.21 13.12 0.79
CA ILE A 406 24.47 12.54 1.30
C ILE A 406 24.25 11.84 2.65
N LEU A 407 23.48 12.45 3.55
CA LEU A 407 23.16 11.93 4.87
C LEU A 407 22.22 10.70 4.78
N ALA A 408 21.22 10.71 3.90
CA ALA A 408 20.35 9.56 3.64
C ALA A 408 21.14 8.39 3.04
N ILE A 409 22.00 8.66 2.06
CA ILE A 409 22.94 7.70 1.47
C ILE A 409 23.85 7.09 2.56
N PHE A 410 24.37 7.90 3.48
CA PHE A 410 25.18 7.44 4.61
C PHE A 410 24.38 6.63 5.65
N ILE A 411 23.18 7.09 6.03
CA ILE A 411 22.30 6.42 7.01
C ILE A 411 21.80 5.08 6.46
N GLU A 412 21.36 5.01 5.19
CA GLU A 412 20.99 3.74 4.58
C GLU A 412 22.22 2.82 4.41
N ARG A 413 23.41 3.39 4.14
CA ARG A 413 24.65 2.60 4.16
C ARG A 413 24.95 1.98 5.53
N PHE A 414 24.74 2.74 6.61
CA PHE A 414 25.05 2.34 7.98
C PHE A 414 24.02 1.37 8.57
N LEU A 415 22.72 1.63 8.37
CA LEU A 415 21.63 0.85 8.98
C LEU A 415 21.24 -0.40 8.18
N TRP A 416 21.22 -0.34 6.84
CA TRP A 416 20.45 -1.29 6.03
C TRP A 416 21.20 -1.99 4.91
N GLY A 417 22.07 -1.27 4.19
CA GLY A 417 22.52 -1.75 2.88
C GLY A 417 23.46 -2.97 2.94
N CYS A 418 23.24 -3.87 1.99
CA CYS A 418 23.95 -5.12 1.70
C CYS A 418 25.45 -5.08 2.04
N SER A 419 25.86 -5.84 3.06
CA SER A 419 27.17 -5.69 3.72
C SER A 419 28.24 -6.62 3.13
N PHE A 420 28.66 -6.33 1.90
CA PHE A 420 29.65 -7.04 1.06
C PHE A 420 31.11 -7.11 1.61
N ARG A 421 31.33 -7.26 2.92
CA ARG A 421 32.68 -7.30 3.53
C ARG A 421 33.43 -8.57 3.15
N GLY A 422 34.06 -8.59 1.97
CA GLY A 422 34.75 -9.74 1.38
C GLY A 422 34.00 -10.43 0.23
N ARG A 423 32.90 -9.85 -0.30
CA ARG A 423 32.42 -10.20 -1.65
C ARG A 423 33.05 -9.24 -2.65
N HIS A 424 33.66 -9.79 -3.69
CA HIS A 424 34.31 -9.06 -4.78
C HIS A 424 33.65 -9.42 -6.12
N LEU A 425 33.27 -8.39 -6.88
CA LEU A 425 32.89 -8.54 -8.28
C LEU A 425 34.16 -8.36 -9.11
N ARG A 426 34.50 -9.36 -9.93
CA ARG A 426 35.62 -9.34 -10.88
C ARG A 426 35.09 -9.44 -12.31
N SER A 427 35.92 -9.10 -13.29
CA SER A 427 35.59 -9.30 -14.70
C SER A 427 35.92 -10.73 -15.15
N ALA A 428 35.09 -11.32 -16.01
CA ALA A 428 35.31 -12.64 -16.63
C ALA A 428 36.78 -13.07 -16.89
N PRO A 429 37.65 -12.25 -17.55
CA PRO A 429 39.05 -12.64 -17.81
C PRO A 429 39.90 -12.89 -16.54
N GLU A 430 39.55 -12.32 -15.38
CA GLU A 430 40.28 -12.58 -14.12
C GLU A 430 39.90 -13.92 -13.47
N MET A 431 38.71 -14.48 -13.77
CA MET A 431 38.19 -15.66 -13.07
C MET A 431 38.51 -16.99 -13.74
N ALA A 432 39.18 -16.96 -14.91
CA ALA A 432 39.68 -18.14 -15.64
C ALA A 432 38.62 -19.22 -15.94
N GLY A 433 37.38 -18.79 -16.25
CA GLY A 433 36.26 -19.69 -16.57
C GLY A 433 35.36 -20.06 -15.39
N ASN A 434 35.72 -19.68 -14.17
CA ASN A 434 34.85 -19.83 -12.99
C ASN A 434 33.88 -18.64 -12.94
N ALA A 435 32.61 -18.89 -12.65
CA ALA A 435 31.58 -17.86 -12.56
C ALA A 435 31.30 -17.45 -11.09
N LEU A 436 31.54 -18.35 -10.14
CA LEU A 436 31.52 -18.12 -8.69
C LEU A 436 32.69 -18.88 -8.06
N ARG A 437 33.37 -18.24 -7.10
CA ARG A 437 34.46 -18.81 -6.30
C ARG A 437 34.30 -18.37 -4.84
N ILE A 438 34.43 -19.30 -3.90
CA ILE A 438 34.29 -19.06 -2.47
C ILE A 438 35.51 -19.66 -1.77
N LYS A 439 36.11 -18.89 -0.86
CA LYS A 439 37.28 -19.33 -0.07
C LYS A 439 37.03 -19.06 1.41
N ASN A 440 37.16 -20.10 2.21
CA ASN A 440 37.13 -20.06 3.69
C ASN A 440 35.89 -19.35 4.27
N PHE A 441 34.74 -19.44 3.59
CA PHE A 441 33.54 -18.69 3.96
C PHE A 441 32.96 -19.21 5.27
N THR A 442 33.01 -18.35 6.28
CA THR A 442 32.45 -18.60 7.61
C THR A 442 31.43 -17.53 7.97
N LYS A 443 30.35 -17.95 8.61
CA LYS A 443 29.23 -17.11 9.00
C LYS A 443 28.74 -17.45 10.41
N ARG A 444 28.88 -16.49 11.32
CA ARG A 444 28.46 -16.59 12.73
C ARG A 444 27.43 -15.48 13.03
N TYR A 445 26.26 -15.85 13.56
CA TYR A 445 25.25 -14.90 14.03
C TYR A 445 25.42 -14.68 15.54
N ASN A 446 25.38 -13.42 16.00
CA ASN A 446 25.36 -13.10 17.43
C ASN A 446 23.92 -13.15 17.97
N GLY A 447 23.73 -13.76 19.14
CA GLY A 447 22.50 -13.70 19.91
C GLY A 447 22.15 -12.29 20.40
N ALA A 448 20.92 -12.10 20.90
CA ALA A 448 20.47 -10.81 21.42
C ALA A 448 21.18 -10.40 22.73
N ALA A 449 21.53 -11.39 23.56
CA ALA A 449 22.43 -11.21 24.70
C ALA A 449 23.89 -11.11 24.21
N LYS A 450 24.59 -10.03 24.58
CA LYS A 450 25.97 -9.79 24.12
C LYS A 450 26.92 -10.95 24.50
N LYS A 451 27.81 -11.29 23.57
CA LYS A 451 28.96 -12.22 23.66
C LYS A 451 28.68 -13.72 23.91
N ARG A 452 27.67 -14.15 24.66
CA ARG A 452 27.62 -15.54 25.18
C ARG A 452 26.91 -16.59 24.31
N ASP A 453 26.06 -16.19 23.37
CA ASP A 453 25.39 -17.11 22.44
C ASP A 453 25.71 -16.72 20.99
N ARG A 454 26.45 -17.59 20.28
CA ARG A 454 26.94 -17.37 18.91
C ARG A 454 26.60 -18.58 18.05
N THR A 455 25.46 -18.51 17.38
CA THR A 455 25.04 -19.51 16.39
C THR A 455 25.93 -19.48 15.15
N LEU A 456 26.76 -20.52 15.00
CA LEU A 456 27.47 -20.83 13.77
C LEU A 456 26.47 -21.33 12.71
N ALA A 457 26.54 -20.78 11.49
CA ALA A 457 25.63 -21.16 10.39
C ALA A 457 26.35 -21.83 9.22
N VAL A 458 27.60 -21.43 8.95
CA VAL A 458 28.52 -22.03 7.98
C VAL A 458 29.94 -21.84 8.53
N GLU A 459 30.80 -22.85 8.39
CA GLU A 459 32.21 -22.81 8.78
C GLU A 459 33.10 -23.27 7.62
N ASP A 460 34.15 -22.51 7.34
CA ASP A 460 35.25 -22.75 6.38
C ASP A 460 34.85 -23.29 4.99
N LEU A 461 33.69 -22.89 4.47
CA LEU A 461 33.20 -23.38 3.18
C LEU A 461 34.04 -22.80 2.03
N SER A 462 34.66 -23.68 1.25
CA SER A 462 35.33 -23.32 -0.01
C SER A 462 34.71 -24.11 -1.17
N LEU A 463 34.39 -23.44 -2.28
CA LEU A 463 33.84 -24.05 -3.50
C LEU A 463 34.10 -23.18 -4.73
N ASP A 464 34.21 -23.82 -5.88
CA ASP A 464 34.30 -23.17 -7.19
C ASP A 464 33.14 -23.67 -8.08
N VAL A 465 32.59 -22.78 -8.90
CA VAL A 465 31.51 -23.07 -9.86
C VAL A 465 31.91 -22.57 -11.24
N TYR A 466 31.92 -23.48 -12.22
CA TYR A 466 32.32 -23.18 -13.60
C TYR A 466 31.14 -22.60 -14.40
N ALA A 467 31.44 -21.69 -15.33
CA ALA A 467 30.42 -21.13 -16.23
C ALA A 467 29.67 -22.25 -16.99
N GLY A 468 28.35 -22.10 -17.12
CA GLY A 468 27.49 -23.09 -17.79
C GLY A 468 27.17 -24.36 -16.98
N THR A 469 27.72 -24.54 -15.77
CA THR A 469 27.40 -25.71 -14.93
C THR A 469 26.21 -25.46 -14.00
N ILE A 470 25.39 -26.50 -13.77
CA ILE A 470 24.28 -26.47 -12.81
C ILE A 470 24.74 -27.07 -11.48
N MET A 471 25.02 -26.21 -10.49
CA MET A 471 25.31 -26.63 -9.12
C MET A 471 24.04 -26.60 -8.26
N VAL A 472 23.80 -27.65 -7.46
CA VAL A 472 22.66 -27.73 -6.53
C VAL A 472 23.18 -27.90 -5.10
N LEU A 473 22.84 -26.95 -4.22
CA LEU A 473 23.25 -26.95 -2.82
C LEU A 473 22.23 -27.72 -1.95
N LEU A 474 22.53 -28.99 -1.65
CA LEU A 474 21.67 -29.88 -0.86
C LEU A 474 22.05 -29.91 0.62
N GLY A 475 21.11 -30.32 1.49
CA GLY A 475 21.29 -30.40 2.94
C GLY A 475 19.99 -30.17 3.72
N GLN A 476 20.02 -30.39 5.04
CA GLN A 476 18.87 -30.22 5.95
C GLN A 476 18.47 -28.74 6.12
N ASN A 477 17.26 -28.44 6.60
CA ASN A 477 16.90 -27.06 6.93
C ASN A 477 17.59 -26.60 8.22
N GLY A 478 18.28 -25.45 8.13
CA GLY A 478 19.13 -24.93 9.20
C GLY A 478 20.63 -25.08 8.94
N CYS A 479 21.08 -25.99 8.07
CA CYS A 479 22.50 -26.22 7.76
C CYS A 479 23.14 -25.15 6.83
N GLY A 480 22.77 -23.88 7.03
CA GLY A 480 23.39 -22.75 6.32
C GLY A 480 23.00 -22.54 4.85
N LYS A 481 22.38 -23.51 4.15
CA LYS A 481 22.03 -23.40 2.69
C LYS A 481 21.56 -22.00 2.28
N SER A 482 20.49 -21.53 2.92
CA SER A 482 19.84 -20.25 2.70
C SER A 482 20.78 -19.07 2.98
N THR A 483 21.54 -19.15 4.08
CA THR A 483 22.53 -18.16 4.47
C THR A 483 23.68 -18.07 3.45
N THR A 484 24.17 -19.21 2.95
CA THR A 484 25.18 -19.26 1.87
C THR A 484 24.66 -18.57 0.61
N LEU A 485 23.43 -18.90 0.17
CA LEU A 485 22.83 -18.25 -1.01
C LEU A 485 22.57 -16.75 -0.78
N SER A 486 22.16 -16.33 0.43
CA SER A 486 22.03 -14.91 0.79
C SER A 486 23.37 -14.16 0.77
N CYS A 487 24.46 -14.77 1.24
CA CYS A 487 25.80 -14.19 1.20
C CYS A 487 26.35 -14.11 -0.23
N ILE A 488 26.18 -15.17 -1.05
CA ILE A 488 26.49 -15.14 -2.49
C ILE A 488 25.71 -14.02 -3.18
N ALA A 489 24.39 -13.95 -2.94
CA ALA A 489 23.52 -12.92 -3.50
C ALA A 489 23.80 -11.49 -2.98
N GLY A 490 24.50 -11.36 -1.85
CA GLY A 490 24.87 -10.07 -1.24
C GLY A 490 23.93 -9.55 -0.16
N LEU A 491 22.79 -10.21 0.05
CA LEU A 491 21.78 -9.82 1.03
C LEU A 491 22.27 -9.89 2.48
N GLU A 492 23.32 -10.68 2.74
CA GLU A 492 23.93 -10.82 4.05
C GLU A 492 25.46 -10.66 4.01
N SER A 493 26.03 -10.12 5.08
CA SER A 493 27.47 -10.14 5.31
C SER A 493 28.01 -11.54 5.57
N ILE A 494 29.21 -11.82 5.07
CA ILE A 494 30.06 -12.91 5.57
C ILE A 494 30.74 -12.48 6.88
N THR A 495 31.23 -13.43 7.68
CA THR A 495 31.98 -13.13 8.92
C THR A 495 33.48 -13.20 8.68
N GLU A 496 33.94 -14.32 8.11
CA GLU A 496 35.31 -14.54 7.60
C GLU A 496 35.25 -15.17 6.19
N GLY A 497 36.38 -15.18 5.47
CA GLY A 497 36.50 -15.70 4.09
C GLY A 497 36.29 -14.66 2.99
N THR A 498 36.18 -15.11 1.74
CA THR A 498 35.83 -14.28 0.57
C THR A 498 34.91 -14.99 -0.42
N ILE A 499 34.16 -14.21 -1.19
CA ILE A 499 33.29 -14.64 -2.30
C ILE A 499 33.65 -13.80 -3.54
N GLU A 500 34.11 -14.44 -4.61
CA GLU A 500 34.44 -13.81 -5.90
C GLU A 500 33.39 -14.23 -6.95
N LEU A 501 32.85 -13.26 -7.69
CA LEU A 501 31.76 -13.44 -8.67
C LEU A 501 32.03 -12.64 -9.94
N ASP A 502 31.65 -13.19 -11.10
CA ASP A 502 31.73 -12.47 -12.37
C ASP A 502 30.66 -11.37 -12.44
N GLY A 503 31.09 -10.12 -12.58
CA GLY A 503 30.21 -8.96 -12.72
C GLY A 503 29.64 -8.76 -14.12
N THR A 504 30.26 -9.35 -15.15
CA THR A 504 29.96 -9.02 -16.56
C THR A 504 28.58 -9.49 -17.04
N GLY A 505 28.02 -10.52 -16.42
CA GLY A 505 26.68 -11.06 -16.75
C GLY A 505 25.61 -10.82 -15.68
N GLY A 506 25.91 -10.08 -14.60
CA GLY A 506 25.01 -9.90 -13.45
C GLY A 506 24.68 -11.20 -12.69
N VAL A 507 23.85 -11.07 -11.65
CA VAL A 507 23.39 -12.20 -10.82
C VAL A 507 21.86 -12.26 -10.83
N GLY A 508 21.31 -13.43 -11.14
CA GLY A 508 19.88 -13.71 -11.02
C GLY A 508 19.56 -14.28 -9.64
N LEU A 509 18.55 -13.72 -8.94
CA LEU A 509 18.12 -14.22 -7.63
C LEU A 509 16.61 -14.48 -7.60
N CYS A 510 16.21 -15.69 -7.22
CA CYS A 510 14.80 -16.03 -6.95
C CYS A 510 14.61 -16.36 -5.45
N PRO A 511 14.52 -15.35 -4.56
CA PRO A 511 14.54 -15.52 -3.10
C PRO A 511 13.28 -16.27 -2.60
N GLN A 512 13.33 -16.89 -1.43
CA GLN A 512 12.28 -17.83 -0.98
C GLN A 512 10.84 -17.24 -0.90
N LYS A 513 10.69 -15.94 -0.59
CA LYS A 513 9.39 -15.24 -0.61
C LYS A 513 9.14 -14.68 -2.01
N ASN A 514 7.90 -14.72 -2.48
CA ASN A 514 7.47 -13.99 -3.68
C ASN A 514 7.63 -12.47 -3.44
N VAL A 515 8.58 -11.86 -4.14
CA VAL A 515 8.90 -10.42 -4.06
C VAL A 515 8.55 -9.81 -5.43
N ILE A 516 7.36 -9.23 -5.53
CA ILE A 516 6.69 -8.76 -6.76
C ILE A 516 5.89 -7.49 -6.47
N TRP A 517 5.65 -6.64 -7.48
CA TRP A 517 4.74 -5.51 -7.35
C TRP A 517 3.30 -5.97 -7.62
N PRO A 518 2.36 -5.95 -6.64
CA PRO A 518 1.00 -6.48 -6.81
C PRO A 518 0.23 -5.78 -7.94
N ASP A 519 0.53 -4.50 -8.13
CA ASP A 519 -0.06 -3.60 -9.10
C ASP A 519 0.72 -3.52 -10.42
N MET A 520 1.46 -4.55 -10.86
CA MET A 520 2.08 -4.61 -12.20
C MET A 520 1.73 -5.92 -12.93
N THR A 521 1.72 -5.91 -14.27
CA THR A 521 1.47 -7.11 -15.09
C THR A 521 2.68 -8.05 -15.18
N VAL A 522 2.47 -9.30 -15.61
CA VAL A 522 3.56 -10.26 -15.90
C VAL A 522 4.58 -9.64 -16.88
N GLU A 523 4.10 -9.07 -17.99
CA GLU A 523 4.88 -8.38 -19.01
C GLU A 523 5.68 -7.17 -18.46
N GLU A 524 5.04 -6.33 -17.62
CA GLU A 524 5.68 -5.16 -17.01
C GLU A 524 6.83 -5.55 -16.07
N HIS A 525 6.69 -6.65 -15.31
CA HIS A 525 7.77 -7.17 -14.46
C HIS A 525 8.97 -7.67 -15.27
N VAL A 526 8.72 -8.49 -16.31
CA VAL A 526 9.79 -9.06 -17.14
C VAL A 526 10.55 -7.95 -17.85
N ARG A 527 9.84 -7.06 -18.55
CA ARG A 527 10.46 -5.89 -19.21
C ARG A 527 11.26 -5.02 -18.23
N PHE A 528 10.76 -4.80 -17.01
CA PHE A 528 11.48 -3.99 -16.01
C PHE A 528 12.81 -4.62 -15.62
N PHE A 529 12.82 -5.90 -15.23
CA PHE A 529 14.06 -6.58 -14.82
C PHE A 529 15.05 -6.75 -15.96
N GLU A 530 14.56 -6.85 -17.20
CA GLU A 530 15.41 -6.88 -18.39
C GLU A 530 16.12 -5.54 -18.64
N HIS A 531 15.40 -4.41 -18.62
CA HIS A 531 16.03 -3.08 -18.73
C HIS A 531 16.96 -2.77 -17.54
N LEU A 532 16.65 -3.25 -16.34
CA LEU A 532 17.49 -3.06 -15.14
C LEU A 532 18.88 -3.71 -15.29
N LYS A 533 18.93 -4.89 -15.91
CA LYS A 533 20.14 -5.68 -16.15
C LYS A 533 20.87 -5.32 -17.44
N LYS A 534 20.13 -4.91 -18.48
CA LYS A 534 20.65 -4.49 -19.79
C LYS A 534 20.21 -3.05 -20.11
N PRO A 535 20.70 -2.02 -19.39
CA PRO A 535 20.34 -0.62 -19.67
C PRO A 535 20.72 -0.17 -21.09
N SER A 536 21.75 -0.78 -21.68
CA SER A 536 22.29 -0.48 -23.01
C SER A 536 21.56 -1.18 -24.17
N CYS A 537 20.54 -2.01 -23.91
CA CYS A 537 19.80 -2.74 -24.94
C CYS A 537 18.29 -2.71 -24.67
N ARG A 538 17.47 -2.31 -25.65
CA ARG A 538 16.00 -2.43 -25.54
C ARG A 538 15.59 -3.87 -25.88
N PRO A 539 14.87 -4.57 -25.00
CA PRO A 539 14.45 -5.94 -25.28
C PRO A 539 13.45 -6.01 -26.44
N SER A 540 13.60 -7.00 -27.29
CA SER A 540 12.60 -7.30 -28.31
C SER A 540 11.36 -7.91 -27.67
N GLN A 541 10.18 -7.53 -28.13
CA GLN A 541 8.93 -8.09 -27.62
C GLN A 541 8.89 -9.62 -27.77
N ALA A 542 9.48 -10.14 -28.85
CA ALA A 542 9.58 -11.58 -29.08
C ALA A 542 10.47 -12.31 -28.04
N GLU A 543 11.41 -11.63 -27.39
CA GLU A 543 12.24 -12.21 -26.33
C GLU A 543 11.47 -12.28 -25.00
N VAL A 544 10.78 -11.18 -24.65
CA VAL A 544 9.86 -11.09 -23.51
C VAL A 544 8.78 -12.17 -23.60
N ASP A 545 8.11 -12.29 -24.75
CA ASP A 545 7.03 -13.27 -24.94
C ASP A 545 7.55 -14.71 -24.94
N ARG A 546 8.74 -14.99 -25.53
CA ARG A 546 9.38 -16.32 -25.42
C ARG A 546 9.70 -16.68 -23.97
N LEU A 547 10.18 -15.73 -23.17
CA LEU A 547 10.49 -15.99 -21.75
C LEU A 547 9.20 -16.26 -20.95
N ILE A 548 8.12 -15.53 -21.23
CA ILE A 548 6.80 -15.72 -20.61
C ILE A 548 6.15 -17.05 -21.05
N ASP A 549 6.41 -17.52 -22.27
CA ASP A 549 5.93 -18.80 -22.81
C ASP A 549 6.73 -20.00 -22.27
N GLY A 550 8.07 -19.90 -22.19
CA GLY A 550 8.91 -20.87 -21.47
C GLY A 550 8.60 -20.91 -19.97
N CYS A 551 8.04 -19.83 -19.44
CA CYS A 551 7.40 -19.73 -18.13
C CYS A 551 5.88 -20.06 -18.12
N ASP A 552 5.25 -20.68 -19.15
CA ASP A 552 3.80 -20.97 -19.26
C ASP A 552 2.84 -19.93 -18.60
N LEU A 553 3.20 -18.64 -18.72
CA LEU A 553 2.43 -17.51 -18.20
C LEU A 553 1.74 -16.74 -19.34
N LYS A 554 1.86 -17.21 -20.58
CA LYS A 554 1.30 -16.63 -21.81
C LYS A 554 -0.21 -16.36 -21.75
N LYS A 555 -0.97 -17.23 -21.09
CA LYS A 555 -2.42 -17.04 -20.83
C LYS A 555 -2.72 -15.94 -19.78
N LYS A 556 -1.70 -15.28 -19.24
CA LYS A 556 -1.74 -14.25 -18.19
C LYS A 556 -0.74 -13.09 -18.39
N THR A 557 -0.14 -12.92 -19.58
CA THR A 557 0.86 -11.87 -19.90
C THR A 557 0.47 -10.46 -19.42
N HIS A 558 -0.78 -10.05 -19.63
CA HIS A 558 -1.29 -8.73 -19.22
C HIS A 558 -2.04 -8.73 -17.87
N ALA A 559 -2.09 -9.86 -17.15
CA ALA A 559 -2.75 -9.95 -15.85
C ALA A 559 -1.87 -9.34 -14.74
N SER A 560 -2.48 -8.60 -13.81
CA SER A 560 -1.79 -8.03 -12.64
C SER A 560 -1.30 -9.15 -11.72
N SER A 561 -0.07 -9.03 -11.19
CA SER A 561 0.56 -10.09 -10.41
C SER A 561 -0.24 -10.51 -9.16
N LYS A 562 -1.02 -9.59 -8.57
CA LYS A 562 -1.96 -9.89 -7.46
C LYS A 562 -3.11 -10.83 -7.80
N THR A 563 -3.41 -11.08 -9.08
CA THR A 563 -4.41 -12.09 -9.50
C THR A 563 -3.79 -13.43 -9.91
N LEU A 564 -2.48 -13.58 -9.73
CA LEU A 564 -1.76 -14.84 -9.90
C LEU A 564 -1.78 -15.65 -8.60
N SER A 565 -2.00 -16.96 -8.72
CA SER A 565 -1.80 -17.91 -7.62
C SER A 565 -0.36 -17.89 -7.09
N GLY A 566 -0.13 -18.30 -5.83
CA GLY A 566 1.21 -18.32 -5.22
C GLY A 566 2.27 -19.05 -6.04
N GLY A 567 1.87 -20.14 -6.72
CA GLY A 567 2.68 -20.81 -7.72
C GLY A 567 2.99 -19.91 -8.93
N GLN A 568 1.97 -19.34 -9.60
CA GLN A 568 2.17 -18.42 -10.73
C GLN A 568 3.04 -17.20 -10.39
N GLN A 569 2.94 -16.69 -9.16
CA GLN A 569 3.83 -15.64 -8.65
C GLN A 569 5.29 -16.13 -8.53
N ARG A 570 5.50 -17.35 -8.01
CA ARG A 570 6.84 -17.98 -7.96
C ARG A 570 7.44 -18.16 -9.35
N LYS A 571 6.60 -18.46 -10.33
CA LYS A 571 6.99 -18.60 -11.75
C LYS A 571 7.32 -17.25 -12.38
N LEU A 572 6.50 -16.22 -12.15
CA LEU A 572 6.79 -14.84 -12.55
C LEU A 572 8.15 -14.38 -11.99
N GLN A 573 8.45 -14.73 -10.73
CA GLN A 573 9.73 -14.46 -10.08
C GLN A 573 10.92 -15.19 -10.74
N LEU A 574 10.71 -16.40 -11.28
CA LEU A 574 11.71 -17.09 -12.11
C LEU A 574 11.92 -16.38 -13.45
N CYS A 575 10.88 -15.86 -14.11
CA CYS A 575 11.04 -15.08 -15.34
C CYS A 575 11.78 -13.75 -15.07
N MET A 576 11.44 -13.04 -13.97
CA MET A 576 12.17 -11.84 -13.52
C MET A 576 13.65 -12.14 -13.22
N MET A 577 13.95 -13.31 -12.67
CA MET A 577 15.32 -13.78 -12.44
C MET A 577 16.05 -14.05 -13.76
N LEU A 578 15.44 -14.75 -14.72
CA LEU A 578 16.06 -15.15 -16.00
C LEU A 578 16.13 -14.02 -17.04
N ALA A 579 15.25 -13.03 -16.96
CA ALA A 579 15.25 -11.83 -17.81
C ALA A 579 16.62 -11.13 -17.78
N GLY A 580 17.08 -10.65 -18.93
CA GLY A 580 18.39 -9.97 -19.05
C GLY A 580 19.57 -10.87 -19.44
N ALA A 581 19.41 -12.19 -19.58
CA ALA A 581 20.46 -13.16 -19.97
C ALA A 581 21.69 -13.16 -19.05
N ILE A 582 21.58 -13.93 -17.95
CA ILE A 582 22.51 -13.91 -16.82
C ILE A 582 23.51 -15.08 -16.84
N LEU A 583 24.76 -14.81 -16.42
CA LEU A 583 25.80 -15.82 -16.29
C LEU A 583 25.68 -16.66 -15.00
N VAL A 584 25.32 -16.04 -13.87
CA VAL A 584 25.19 -16.71 -12.55
C VAL A 584 23.74 -16.63 -12.04
N THR A 585 23.03 -17.76 -12.10
CA THR A 585 21.63 -17.84 -11.67
C THR A 585 21.50 -18.57 -10.34
N VAL A 586 21.16 -17.85 -9.26
CA VAL A 586 20.98 -18.37 -7.90
C VAL A 586 19.52 -18.73 -7.66
N ILE A 587 19.16 -19.97 -8.00
CA ILE A 587 17.81 -20.52 -7.77
C ILE A 587 17.72 -21.12 -6.36
N TRP A 588 16.76 -20.65 -5.58
CA TRP A 588 16.39 -21.29 -4.32
C TRP A 588 15.46 -22.46 -4.61
N LEU A 589 16.07 -23.63 -4.83
CA LEU A 589 15.39 -24.89 -5.12
C LEU A 589 14.86 -25.54 -3.84
N THR A 590 13.56 -25.34 -3.59
CA THR A 590 12.71 -26.35 -2.96
C THR A 590 11.90 -27.01 -4.08
N ASN A 591 11.87 -28.34 -4.15
CA ASN A 591 11.26 -29.08 -5.27
C ASN A 591 9.84 -28.57 -5.59
N GLY A 592 9.58 -28.26 -6.86
CA GLY A 592 8.29 -27.75 -7.31
C GLY A 592 8.15 -27.77 -8.83
N TYR A 593 7.25 -28.63 -9.31
CA TYR A 593 6.74 -28.67 -10.68
C TYR A 593 5.22 -28.38 -10.65
N ALA A 594 4.60 -27.97 -11.77
CA ALA A 594 3.32 -27.25 -11.70
C ALA A 594 2.49 -27.27 -13.00
N TRP A 595 1.54 -26.31 -13.14
CA TRP A 595 0.63 -26.04 -14.28
C TRP A 595 -0.71 -26.86 -14.24
N TYR A 596 -1.72 -26.49 -15.06
CA TYR A 596 -3.15 -26.34 -14.64
C TYR A 596 -4.15 -27.49 -15.03
N ARG A 597 -5.50 -27.47 -14.85
CA ARG A 597 -6.52 -26.43 -14.50
C ARG A 597 -7.80 -27.02 -13.84
N ILE A 598 -8.58 -26.15 -13.18
CA ILE A 598 -10.06 -26.09 -12.96
C ILE A 598 -10.86 -26.85 -14.06
N GLY A 599 -11.91 -27.66 -13.78
CA GLY A 599 -13.08 -27.43 -12.91
C GLY A 599 -14.02 -28.65 -12.80
N TYR A 600 -14.93 -28.82 -11.82
CA TYR A 600 -15.53 -27.90 -10.84
C TYR A 600 -16.29 -28.69 -9.67
N MET A 601 -16.69 -28.10 -8.51
CA MET A 601 -17.62 -28.57 -7.40
C MET A 601 -19.05 -27.92 -7.28
N PHE A 602 -20.19 -28.60 -7.05
CA PHE A 602 -21.57 -28.12 -7.37
C PHE A 602 -22.03 -26.72 -6.92
N GLN A 603 -22.29 -25.83 -7.91
CA GLN A 603 -23.04 -24.56 -7.77
C GLN A 603 -23.40 -23.94 -9.15
N SER A 604 -24.48 -23.15 -9.26
CA SER A 604 -24.88 -22.54 -10.55
C SER A 604 -24.64 -21.03 -10.60
N PHE A 605 -23.63 -20.60 -11.35
CA PHE A 605 -23.37 -19.21 -11.73
C PHE A 605 -23.01 -19.08 -13.21
N LYS A 606 -23.41 -17.96 -13.84
CA LYS A 606 -22.92 -17.61 -15.18
C LYS A 606 -21.47 -17.12 -15.10
N ASP A 607 -20.68 -17.58 -16.07
CA ASP A 607 -19.34 -17.12 -16.44
C ASP A 607 -18.20 -17.28 -15.40
N ASN A 608 -17.32 -18.27 -15.64
CA ASN A 608 -16.11 -18.62 -14.87
C ASN A 608 -16.33 -18.97 -13.39
N LYS A 609 -16.90 -20.15 -13.16
CA LYS A 609 -16.94 -20.78 -11.84
C LYS A 609 -15.54 -21.27 -11.40
N ALA A 610 -15.51 -21.86 -10.21
CA ALA A 610 -14.62 -22.97 -9.87
C ALA A 610 -15.43 -24.26 -9.55
N VAL A 611 -16.76 -24.29 -9.81
CA VAL A 611 -17.80 -25.03 -9.05
C VAL A 611 -19.17 -25.41 -9.76
N ASP A 612 -19.78 -26.62 -10.04
CA ASP A 612 -19.50 -28.01 -10.62
C ASP A 612 -20.11 -29.32 -10.00
N ASP A 613 -19.30 -30.31 -9.54
CA ASP A 613 -19.65 -31.40 -8.55
C ASP A 613 -18.43 -32.00 -7.79
N VAL A 614 -18.46 -31.96 -6.44
CA VAL A 614 -17.49 -32.57 -5.49
C VAL A 614 -18.16 -32.84 -4.13
N SER A 615 -19.01 -33.88 -4.06
CA SER A 615 -19.58 -34.34 -2.79
C SER A 615 -18.64 -35.35 -2.10
N PHE A 616 -18.16 -35.07 -0.89
CA PHE A 616 -17.34 -36.01 -0.10
C PHE A 616 -17.48 -35.77 1.42
N GLY A 617 -17.24 -36.83 2.20
CA GLY A 617 -17.23 -36.79 3.67
C GLY A 617 -15.96 -37.43 4.24
N ILE A 618 -15.51 -36.86 5.37
CA ILE A 618 -14.35 -37.31 6.17
C ILE A 618 -14.91 -37.85 7.50
N MET A 619 -14.56 -39.08 7.86
CA MET A 619 -15.04 -39.71 9.09
C MET A 619 -14.28 -39.18 10.34
N PRO A 620 -14.83 -39.33 11.56
CA PRO A 620 -14.12 -39.03 12.79
C PRO A 620 -12.79 -39.80 12.89
N SER A 621 -11.69 -39.09 13.20
CA SER A 621 -10.32 -39.62 13.27
C SER A 621 -9.74 -40.16 11.94
N GLU A 622 -10.32 -39.82 10.79
CA GLU A 622 -9.79 -40.16 9.47
C GLU A 622 -8.74 -39.13 9.00
N LYS A 623 -7.67 -39.59 8.34
CA LYS A 623 -6.70 -38.74 7.63
C LYS A 623 -7.01 -38.82 6.13
N PHE A 624 -7.42 -37.70 5.54
CA PHE A 624 -7.88 -37.62 4.16
C PHE A 624 -6.98 -36.72 3.30
N ALA A 625 -6.45 -37.26 2.20
CA ALA A 625 -5.68 -36.52 1.20
C ALA A 625 -6.56 -35.96 0.08
N LEU A 626 -6.60 -34.65 -0.09
CA LEU A 626 -7.11 -34.02 -1.30
C LEU A 626 -5.96 -33.78 -2.30
N LEU A 627 -5.91 -34.65 -3.31
CA LEU A 627 -4.94 -34.65 -4.41
C LEU A 627 -5.54 -33.99 -5.66
N GLY A 628 -4.71 -33.58 -6.61
CA GLY A 628 -5.17 -32.88 -7.81
C GLY A 628 -4.07 -32.04 -8.48
N PRO A 629 -4.15 -31.72 -9.78
CA PRO A 629 -3.20 -30.82 -10.43
C PRO A 629 -3.31 -29.37 -9.90
N ASN A 630 -2.47 -28.46 -10.39
CA ASN A 630 -2.53 -27.06 -9.93
C ASN A 630 -3.79 -26.36 -10.44
N GLY A 631 -4.36 -25.49 -9.61
CA GLY A 631 -5.61 -24.81 -9.94
C GLY A 631 -6.84 -25.73 -10.03
N ALA A 632 -6.75 -27.00 -9.65
CA ALA A 632 -7.87 -27.96 -9.66
C ALA A 632 -8.94 -27.71 -8.57
N GLY A 633 -9.20 -26.46 -8.18
CA GLY A 633 -10.18 -26.09 -7.16
C GLY A 633 -9.75 -26.29 -5.70
N LYS A 634 -8.74 -27.13 -5.40
CA LYS A 634 -8.30 -27.48 -4.03
C LYS A 634 -8.24 -26.30 -3.06
N SER A 635 -7.46 -25.25 -3.36
CA SER A 635 -7.32 -24.10 -2.47
C SER A 635 -8.59 -23.24 -2.36
N THR A 636 -9.43 -23.23 -3.39
CA THR A 636 -10.75 -22.56 -3.35
C THR A 636 -11.70 -23.30 -2.40
N LEU A 637 -11.72 -24.63 -2.45
CA LEU A 637 -12.47 -25.49 -1.53
C LEU A 637 -12.00 -25.32 -0.08
N ILE A 638 -10.68 -25.25 0.15
CA ILE A 638 -10.11 -24.91 1.46
C ILE A 638 -10.65 -23.56 1.98
N SER A 639 -10.62 -22.50 1.14
CA SER A 639 -11.11 -21.17 1.53
C SER A 639 -12.63 -21.10 1.72
N LEU A 640 -13.41 -21.95 1.05
CA LEU A 640 -14.84 -22.14 1.35
C LEU A 640 -15.04 -22.81 2.72
N ILE A 641 -14.29 -23.86 3.04
CA ILE A 641 -14.34 -24.54 4.36
C ILE A 641 -13.88 -23.62 5.51
N ARG A 642 -12.94 -22.70 5.25
CA ARG A 642 -12.56 -21.63 6.20
C ARG A 642 -13.62 -20.54 6.34
N GLY A 643 -14.53 -20.40 5.38
CA GLY A 643 -15.37 -19.22 5.22
C GLY A 643 -14.57 -17.94 4.98
N ASP A 644 -13.48 -18.02 4.20
CA ASP A 644 -12.77 -16.86 3.64
C ASP A 644 -13.53 -16.28 2.43
N LEU A 645 -14.28 -17.16 1.74
CA LEU A 645 -15.17 -16.83 0.63
C LEU A 645 -16.61 -17.03 1.08
N GLN A 646 -17.48 -16.06 0.78
CA GLN A 646 -18.93 -16.23 0.94
C GLN A 646 -19.50 -17.05 -0.23
N MET A 647 -20.59 -17.76 0.03
CA MET A 647 -21.37 -18.41 -1.02
C MET A 647 -22.36 -17.40 -1.60
N ASP A 648 -22.31 -17.16 -2.91
CA ASP A 648 -23.25 -16.27 -3.57
C ASP A 648 -24.69 -16.86 -3.48
N GLY A 649 -25.66 -16.01 -3.12
CA GLY A 649 -27.00 -16.43 -2.68
C GLY A 649 -27.95 -16.99 -3.75
N SER A 650 -27.46 -17.40 -4.92
CA SER A 650 -28.25 -17.92 -6.04
C SER A 650 -28.23 -19.46 -6.16
N SER A 651 -27.80 -20.19 -5.14
CA SER A 651 -27.84 -21.66 -5.10
C SER A 651 -28.24 -22.16 -3.72
N SER A 652 -29.49 -22.61 -3.60
CA SER A 652 -30.18 -22.94 -2.34
C SER A 652 -29.75 -24.24 -1.65
N ASN A 653 -28.84 -25.01 -2.25
CA ASN A 653 -28.56 -26.40 -1.88
C ASN A 653 -27.09 -26.64 -1.46
N ALA A 654 -26.32 -25.57 -1.20
CA ALA A 654 -24.93 -25.69 -0.76
C ALA A 654 -24.86 -25.74 0.77
N GLU A 655 -24.36 -26.83 1.33
CA GLU A 655 -24.19 -27.03 2.78
C GLU A 655 -22.75 -27.46 3.11
N ILE A 656 -22.19 -26.91 4.18
CA ILE A 656 -20.92 -27.35 4.78
C ILE A 656 -21.16 -27.51 6.28
N HIS A 657 -20.99 -28.73 6.78
CA HIS A 657 -21.13 -29.06 8.20
C HIS A 657 -19.77 -29.44 8.79
N ILE A 658 -19.42 -28.88 9.95
CA ILE A 658 -18.18 -29.16 10.68
C ILE A 658 -18.57 -29.63 12.09
N ALA A 659 -18.23 -30.88 12.44
CA ALA A 659 -18.61 -31.52 13.70
C ALA A 659 -20.13 -31.59 14.02
N GLY A 660 -20.99 -31.24 13.06
CA GLY A 660 -22.45 -31.15 13.20
C GLY A 660 -23.00 -29.74 13.04
N ASP A 661 -22.16 -28.71 13.18
CA ASP A 661 -22.55 -27.32 12.97
C ASP A 661 -22.47 -26.94 11.50
N SER A 662 -23.52 -26.32 10.96
CA SER A 662 -23.46 -25.70 9.64
C SER A 662 -22.61 -24.43 9.68
N LEU A 663 -21.65 -24.32 8.75
CA LEU A 663 -20.79 -23.15 8.58
C LEU A 663 -21.57 -21.90 8.13
N ILE A 664 -22.79 -22.07 7.61
CA ILE A 664 -23.63 -20.98 7.07
C ILE A 664 -24.52 -20.39 8.17
N SER A 665 -25.24 -21.23 8.94
CA SER A 665 -26.14 -20.76 10.01
C SER A 665 -25.42 -20.53 11.34
N SER A 666 -24.33 -21.26 11.59
CA SER A 666 -23.63 -21.32 12.88
C SER A 666 -22.10 -21.19 12.71
N PRO A 667 -21.59 -20.17 11.98
CA PRO A 667 -20.17 -20.05 11.63
C PRO A 667 -19.22 -19.97 12.83
N VAL A 668 -19.69 -19.51 14.00
CA VAL A 668 -18.85 -19.40 15.21
C VAL A 668 -18.57 -20.78 15.82
N ALA A 669 -19.59 -21.62 15.97
CA ALA A 669 -19.45 -22.97 16.53
C ALA A 669 -18.61 -23.87 15.60
N ALA A 670 -18.94 -23.88 14.29
CA ALA A 670 -18.15 -24.56 13.27
C ALA A 670 -16.65 -24.15 13.27
N LYS A 671 -16.34 -22.86 13.52
CA LYS A 671 -14.95 -22.36 13.60
C LYS A 671 -14.26 -22.63 14.94
N GLN A 672 -14.99 -22.88 16.03
CA GLN A 672 -14.39 -23.37 17.28
C GLN A 672 -13.82 -24.79 17.07
N HIS A 673 -14.56 -25.66 16.37
CA HIS A 673 -14.15 -27.04 16.10
C HIS A 673 -13.11 -27.22 14.97
N LEU A 674 -12.83 -26.16 14.20
CA LEU A 674 -11.87 -26.15 13.09
C LEU A 674 -10.51 -25.54 13.49
N GLY A 675 -9.42 -26.26 13.22
CA GLY A 675 -8.04 -25.77 13.23
C GLY A 675 -7.51 -25.64 11.79
N VAL A 676 -6.74 -24.59 11.51
CA VAL A 676 -6.31 -24.25 10.15
C VAL A 676 -4.81 -23.94 10.10
N CYS A 677 -4.05 -24.69 9.30
CA CYS A 677 -2.68 -24.36 8.92
C CYS A 677 -2.67 -23.93 7.45
N PRO A 678 -2.58 -22.62 7.12
CA PRO A 678 -2.57 -22.13 5.74
C PRO A 678 -1.25 -22.45 5.00
N GLN A 679 -1.23 -22.34 3.66
CA GLN A 679 -0.02 -22.60 2.86
C GLN A 679 1.18 -21.70 3.25
N PHE A 680 0.92 -20.46 3.67
CA PHE A 680 1.94 -19.53 4.17
C PHE A 680 2.03 -19.57 5.70
N ASP A 681 3.22 -19.33 6.26
CA ASP A 681 3.37 -19.19 7.71
C ASP A 681 2.83 -17.81 8.15
N ALA A 682 1.75 -17.81 8.94
CA ALA A 682 1.10 -16.62 9.47
C ALA A 682 1.85 -16.08 10.71
N VAL A 683 3.07 -15.57 10.48
CA VAL A 683 4.03 -15.21 11.53
C VAL A 683 4.43 -13.74 11.53
N ASP A 684 4.45 -13.16 12.72
CA ASP A 684 4.70 -11.75 12.97
C ASP A 684 6.02 -11.51 13.75
N SER A 685 6.15 -10.36 14.40
CA SER A 685 7.37 -9.79 14.94
C SER A 685 7.67 -10.19 16.38
N MET A 686 6.90 -11.13 16.94
CA MET A 686 6.95 -11.61 18.33
C MET A 686 7.79 -12.91 18.46
N THR A 687 7.95 -13.42 19.69
CA THR A 687 8.53 -14.74 19.99
C THR A 687 7.53 -15.88 19.80
N LEU A 688 8.01 -17.13 19.79
CA LEU A 688 7.17 -18.31 19.60
C LEU A 688 6.11 -18.45 20.70
N LYS A 689 6.47 -18.24 21.98
CA LYS A 689 5.51 -18.28 23.10
C LYS A 689 4.41 -17.22 22.94
N GLU A 690 4.79 -15.96 22.72
CA GLU A 690 3.86 -14.83 22.61
C GLU A 690 2.82 -15.00 21.49
N HIS A 691 3.18 -15.63 20.36
CA HIS A 691 2.20 -15.97 19.31
C HIS A 691 1.18 -17.01 19.78
N LEU A 692 1.64 -18.13 20.36
CA LEU A 692 0.72 -19.17 20.85
C LEU A 692 -0.17 -18.63 21.99
N GLU A 693 0.37 -17.74 22.82
CA GLU A 693 -0.38 -17.02 23.85
C GLU A 693 -1.47 -16.11 23.27
N PHE A 694 -1.16 -15.35 22.22
CA PHE A 694 -2.11 -14.48 21.52
C PHE A 694 -3.24 -15.30 20.89
N TYR A 695 -2.92 -16.36 20.13
CA TYR A 695 -3.94 -17.21 19.51
C TYR A 695 -4.78 -17.98 20.55
N ALA A 696 -4.23 -18.31 21.72
CA ALA A 696 -4.98 -18.93 22.81
C ALA A 696 -6.00 -17.97 23.42
N GLN A 697 -5.61 -16.71 23.63
CA GLN A 697 -6.52 -15.65 24.08
C GLN A 697 -7.58 -15.32 23.02
N ALA A 698 -7.21 -15.30 21.73
CA ALA A 698 -8.15 -15.10 20.62
C ALA A 698 -9.18 -16.23 20.46
N ARG A 699 -8.87 -17.46 20.92
CA ARG A 699 -9.83 -18.56 21.03
C ARG A 699 -10.60 -18.60 22.37
N GLY A 700 -10.36 -17.65 23.28
CA GLY A 700 -11.10 -17.54 24.55
C GLY A 700 -10.66 -18.51 25.65
N LEU A 701 -9.48 -19.15 25.55
CA LEU A 701 -8.97 -20.03 26.61
C LEU A 701 -8.70 -19.25 27.90
N SER A 702 -9.08 -19.80 29.06
CA SER A 702 -8.74 -19.19 30.36
C SER A 702 -7.23 -19.25 30.62
N SER A 703 -6.71 -18.39 31.50
CA SER A 703 -5.27 -18.30 31.78
C SER A 703 -4.64 -19.63 32.23
N LYS A 704 -5.39 -20.52 32.89
CA LYS A 704 -4.91 -21.86 33.29
C LYS A 704 -4.82 -22.81 32.10
N GLU A 705 -5.90 -22.90 31.32
CA GLU A 705 -5.97 -23.76 30.13
C GLU A 705 -4.98 -23.31 29.05
N LYS A 706 -4.77 -22.00 28.92
CA LYS A 706 -3.80 -21.36 28.02
C LYS A 706 -2.40 -21.94 28.21
N ASP A 707 -1.81 -21.81 29.40
CA ASP A 707 -0.44 -22.30 29.63
C ASP A 707 -0.35 -23.82 29.54
N GLU A 708 -1.37 -24.58 29.97
CA GLU A 708 -1.42 -26.03 29.76
C GLU A 708 -1.46 -26.41 28.28
N ASN A 709 -2.32 -25.78 27.48
CA ASN A 709 -2.48 -26.06 26.05
C ASN A 709 -1.19 -25.72 25.29
N ILE A 710 -0.58 -24.57 25.59
CA ILE A 710 0.67 -24.12 24.98
C ILE A 710 1.83 -25.05 25.33
N ASN A 711 1.98 -25.48 26.59
CA ASN A 711 3.04 -26.42 26.98
C ASN A 711 2.84 -27.82 26.36
N LYS A 712 1.59 -28.28 26.20
CA LYS A 712 1.25 -29.53 25.48
C LYS A 712 1.54 -29.41 23.97
N ILE A 713 1.38 -28.24 23.38
CA ILE A 713 1.71 -27.97 21.96
C ILE A 713 3.23 -27.87 21.74
N ILE A 714 3.96 -27.11 22.57
CA ILE A 714 5.41 -26.93 22.46
C ILE A 714 6.16 -28.26 22.62
N SER A 715 5.72 -29.12 23.55
CA SER A 715 6.30 -30.45 23.75
C SER A 715 6.00 -31.40 22.58
N ARG A 716 4.72 -31.58 22.18
CA ARG A 716 4.33 -32.45 21.05
C ARG A 716 4.99 -32.08 19.72
N LEU A 717 5.27 -30.80 19.47
CA LEU A 717 5.92 -30.34 18.25
C LEU A 717 7.45 -30.34 18.32
N GLY A 718 8.06 -30.55 19.49
CA GLY A 718 9.50 -30.42 19.70
C GLY A 718 10.00 -28.99 19.46
N LEU A 719 9.35 -28.00 20.08
CA LEU A 719 9.65 -26.57 19.92
C LEU A 719 10.31 -25.92 21.14
N GLY A 720 10.63 -26.69 22.20
CA GLY A 720 11.15 -26.20 23.48
C GLY A 720 12.31 -25.21 23.35
N ASP A 721 13.36 -25.59 22.60
CA ASP A 721 14.57 -24.79 22.35
C ASP A 721 14.31 -23.48 21.58
N HIS A 722 13.09 -23.29 21.07
CA HIS A 722 12.68 -22.16 20.24
C HIS A 722 11.65 -21.24 20.90
N THR A 723 11.10 -21.62 22.07
CA THR A 723 10.04 -20.92 22.80
C THR A 723 10.26 -19.40 22.92
N ASN A 724 11.46 -18.97 23.33
CA ASN A 724 11.79 -17.56 23.56
C ASN A 724 12.52 -16.90 22.38
N LYS A 725 12.61 -17.56 21.22
CA LYS A 725 13.28 -17.03 20.02
C LYS A 725 12.27 -16.26 19.17
N LEU A 726 12.65 -15.05 18.71
CA LEU A 726 11.86 -14.25 17.77
C LEU A 726 11.58 -15.04 16.50
N VAL A 727 10.30 -15.11 16.10
CA VAL A 727 9.85 -16.04 15.06
C VAL A 727 10.50 -15.77 13.71
N LYS A 728 10.76 -14.49 13.39
CA LYS A 728 11.54 -14.08 12.19
C LYS A 728 12.88 -14.83 12.07
N LYS A 729 13.56 -15.15 13.19
CA LYS A 729 14.86 -15.87 13.23
C LYS A 729 14.77 -17.40 13.15
N LEU A 730 13.57 -17.99 13.16
CA LEU A 730 13.40 -19.45 13.11
C LEU A 730 13.61 -20.02 11.70
N SER A 731 14.04 -21.29 11.62
CA SER A 731 14.17 -22.00 10.34
C SER A 731 12.79 -22.23 9.70
N GLY A 732 12.72 -22.42 8.37
CA GLY A 732 11.45 -22.65 7.67
C GLY A 732 10.67 -23.84 8.23
N GLY A 733 11.33 -24.97 8.51
CA GLY A 733 10.67 -26.13 9.14
C GLY A 733 10.18 -25.85 10.57
N THR A 734 10.87 -24.99 11.33
CA THR A 734 10.45 -24.60 12.69
C THR A 734 9.27 -23.62 12.64
N LYS A 735 9.25 -22.70 11.67
CA LYS A 735 8.09 -21.84 11.38
C LYS A 735 6.88 -22.68 10.97
N ARG A 736 7.08 -23.69 10.11
CA ARG A 736 6.01 -24.60 9.68
C ARG A 736 5.42 -25.42 10.84
N LYS A 737 6.29 -25.95 11.73
CA LYS A 737 5.86 -26.57 13.00
C LYS A 737 5.09 -25.58 13.88
N MET A 738 5.51 -24.32 13.97
CA MET A 738 4.80 -23.30 14.73
C MET A 738 3.44 -22.94 14.12
N SER A 739 3.31 -22.87 12.79
CA SER A 739 2.03 -22.68 12.08
C SER A 739 1.06 -23.84 12.37
N LEU A 740 1.55 -25.08 12.40
CA LEU A 740 0.78 -26.23 12.88
C LEU A 740 0.42 -26.11 14.37
N GLY A 741 1.30 -25.54 15.20
CA GLY A 741 1.02 -25.21 16.59
C GLY A 741 -0.13 -24.23 16.76
N ILE A 742 -0.17 -23.16 15.96
CA ILE A 742 -1.29 -22.21 15.92
C ILE A 742 -2.60 -22.92 15.52
N ALA A 743 -2.54 -23.84 14.56
CA ALA A 743 -3.69 -24.64 14.14
C ALA A 743 -4.21 -25.60 15.24
N LEU A 744 -3.36 -25.99 16.20
CA LEU A 744 -3.68 -26.87 17.33
C LEU A 744 -4.16 -26.14 18.59
N VAL A 745 -3.99 -24.82 18.67
CA VAL A 745 -4.44 -24.03 19.83
C VAL A 745 -5.95 -24.20 20.01
N GLY A 746 -6.38 -24.42 21.26
CA GLY A 746 -7.79 -24.69 21.58
C GLY A 746 -8.26 -26.13 21.30
N ASN A 747 -7.37 -27.03 20.87
CA ASN A 747 -7.66 -28.46 20.65
C ASN A 747 -8.87 -28.73 19.71
N PRO A 748 -8.88 -28.25 18.46
CA PRO A 748 -9.94 -28.50 17.51
C PRO A 748 -10.04 -29.99 17.10
N PHE A 749 -11.26 -30.43 16.75
CA PHE A 749 -11.55 -31.80 16.30
C PHE A 749 -11.18 -32.02 14.83
N VAL A 750 -11.26 -30.98 14.00
CA VAL A 750 -10.97 -31.04 12.55
C VAL A 750 -9.75 -30.17 12.25
N LEU A 751 -8.73 -30.73 11.60
CA LEU A 751 -7.52 -30.03 11.19
C LEU A 751 -7.43 -29.90 9.67
N LEU A 752 -7.44 -28.66 9.18
CA LEU A 752 -7.33 -28.30 7.77
C LEU A 752 -5.89 -27.87 7.46
N LEU A 753 -5.15 -28.74 6.77
CA LEU A 753 -3.72 -28.60 6.52
C LEU A 753 -3.48 -28.34 5.02
N ASP A 754 -3.16 -27.09 4.70
CA ASP A 754 -3.02 -26.57 3.34
C ASP A 754 -1.55 -26.66 2.90
N GLU A 755 -1.22 -27.72 2.16
CA GLU A 755 0.13 -28.17 1.83
C GLU A 755 1.10 -28.17 3.04
N PRO A 756 0.90 -29.03 4.05
CA PRO A 756 1.69 -28.99 5.29
C PRO A 756 3.20 -29.11 5.05
N SER A 757 3.66 -29.98 4.15
CA SER A 757 5.09 -30.14 3.82
C SER A 757 5.66 -29.14 2.80
N SER A 758 4.89 -28.16 2.33
CA SER A 758 5.37 -27.22 1.29
C SER A 758 6.58 -26.40 1.78
N GLY A 759 7.61 -26.27 0.94
CA GLY A 759 8.84 -25.54 1.27
C GLY A 759 9.78 -26.21 2.30
N MET A 760 9.50 -27.44 2.76
CA MET A 760 10.36 -28.17 3.71
C MET A 760 11.33 -29.14 3.01
N ASP A 761 12.51 -29.36 3.60
CA ASP A 761 13.45 -30.41 3.16
C ASP A 761 12.98 -31.80 3.59
N ALA A 762 13.47 -32.86 2.93
CA ALA A 762 13.02 -34.24 3.13
C ALA A 762 13.12 -34.76 4.59
N ALA A 763 14.13 -34.35 5.36
CA ALA A 763 14.24 -34.74 6.77
C ALA A 763 13.20 -34.00 7.62
N SER A 764 13.05 -32.69 7.39
CA SER A 764 11.98 -31.91 8.03
C SER A 764 10.57 -32.41 7.64
N LYS A 765 10.36 -32.86 6.39
CA LYS A 765 9.09 -33.46 5.94
C LYS A 765 8.77 -34.71 6.77
N ARG A 766 9.70 -35.67 6.86
CA ARG A 766 9.47 -36.93 7.61
C ARG A 766 9.30 -36.68 9.12
N ALA A 767 10.02 -35.70 9.68
CA ALA A 767 9.79 -35.25 11.06
C ALA A 767 8.41 -34.61 11.25
N LEU A 768 7.93 -33.81 10.29
CA LEU A 768 6.56 -33.28 10.28
C LEU A 768 5.54 -34.42 10.14
N TRP A 769 5.76 -35.40 9.26
CA TRP A 769 4.85 -36.53 9.08
C TRP A 769 4.68 -37.35 10.37
N SER A 770 5.79 -37.69 11.04
CA SER A 770 5.75 -38.30 12.38
C SER A 770 4.97 -37.45 13.39
N THR A 771 5.14 -36.12 13.33
CA THR A 771 4.38 -35.18 14.18
C THR A 771 2.88 -35.18 13.83
N LEU A 772 2.52 -35.21 12.55
CA LEU A 772 1.13 -35.23 12.06
C LEU A 772 0.41 -36.52 12.47
N THR A 773 1.07 -37.68 12.39
CA THR A 773 0.55 -38.94 12.91
C THR A 773 0.32 -38.86 14.42
N ALA A 774 1.26 -38.32 15.20
CA ALA A 774 1.14 -38.19 16.66
C ALA A 774 0.09 -37.16 17.14
N ILE A 775 -0.48 -36.35 16.24
CA ILE A 775 -1.62 -35.45 16.53
C ILE A 775 -2.93 -35.89 15.88
N SER A 776 -2.94 -36.90 15.00
CA SER A 776 -4.18 -37.39 14.38
C SER A 776 -5.02 -38.25 15.31
N GLU A 777 -4.45 -38.76 16.40
CA GLU A 777 -5.19 -39.47 17.44
C GLU A 777 -6.36 -38.61 17.97
N GLY A 778 -7.59 -39.04 17.65
CA GLY A 778 -8.84 -38.36 18.02
C GLY A 778 -9.19 -37.12 17.17
N ARG A 779 -8.56 -36.90 16.01
CA ARG A 779 -8.82 -35.73 15.13
C ARG A 779 -8.92 -36.14 13.67
N SER A 780 -9.89 -35.57 12.95
CA SER A 780 -9.99 -35.73 11.50
C SER A 780 -9.07 -34.73 10.80
N LEU A 781 -8.22 -35.20 9.88
CA LEU A 781 -7.25 -34.37 9.16
C LEU A 781 -7.65 -34.28 7.67
N LEU A 782 -7.91 -33.07 7.19
CA LEU A 782 -7.98 -32.77 5.76
C LEU A 782 -6.64 -32.20 5.31
N ILE A 783 -5.82 -33.04 4.68
CA ILE A 783 -4.53 -32.66 4.11
C ILE A 783 -4.73 -32.39 2.63
N THR A 784 -4.44 -31.17 2.17
CA THR A 784 -4.29 -30.91 0.73
C THR A 784 -2.82 -31.00 0.37
N THR A 785 -2.48 -31.75 -0.67
CA THR A 785 -1.08 -31.89 -1.10
C THR A 785 -0.96 -32.14 -2.60
N HIS A 786 0.22 -31.82 -3.14
CA HIS A 786 0.67 -32.20 -4.47
C HIS A 786 1.77 -33.28 -4.40
N SER A 787 2.09 -33.78 -3.21
CA SER A 787 3.07 -34.83 -2.98
C SER A 787 2.33 -36.14 -2.70
N MET A 788 2.36 -37.06 -3.65
CA MET A 788 1.70 -38.35 -3.49
C MET A 788 2.42 -39.22 -2.45
N GLU A 789 3.74 -39.07 -2.27
CA GLU A 789 4.49 -39.62 -1.11
C GLU A 789 3.89 -39.15 0.23
N GLU A 790 3.45 -37.89 0.35
CA GLU A 790 2.79 -37.37 1.56
C GLU A 790 1.36 -37.91 1.73
N GLY A 791 0.62 -38.07 0.63
CA GLY A 791 -0.70 -38.69 0.66
C GLY A 791 -0.64 -40.16 1.11
N ASP A 792 0.27 -40.92 0.50
CA ASP A 792 0.53 -42.35 0.74
C ASP A 792 1.09 -42.61 2.16
N ALA A 793 2.00 -41.77 2.65
CA ALA A 793 2.62 -41.93 3.96
C ALA A 793 1.76 -41.47 5.15
N LEU A 794 0.73 -40.64 4.94
CA LEU A 794 -0.10 -40.09 6.02
C LEU A 794 -1.55 -40.52 6.00
N CYS A 795 -2.20 -40.57 4.83
CA CYS A 795 -3.66 -40.63 4.76
C CYS A 795 -4.18 -42.07 4.70
N ASP A 796 -5.45 -42.25 5.05
CA ASP A 796 -6.15 -43.54 4.96
C ASP A 796 -6.97 -43.60 3.65
N ARG A 797 -7.52 -42.44 3.26
CA ARG A 797 -8.28 -42.20 2.05
C ARG A 797 -7.73 -41.01 1.28
N ALA A 798 -7.93 -41.02 -0.03
CA ALA A 798 -7.61 -39.92 -0.92
C ALA A 798 -8.79 -39.61 -1.86
N GLY A 799 -8.96 -38.33 -2.16
CA GLY A 799 -9.79 -37.82 -3.25
C GLY A 799 -8.89 -37.17 -4.30
N ILE A 800 -8.98 -37.64 -5.55
CA ILE A 800 -8.29 -37.05 -6.70
C ILE A 800 -9.28 -36.08 -7.37
N MET A 801 -8.96 -34.79 -7.30
CA MET A 801 -9.81 -33.69 -7.77
C MET A 801 -9.17 -33.00 -8.99
N ALA A 802 -9.88 -32.95 -10.11
CA ALA A 802 -9.55 -32.12 -11.28
C ALA A 802 -10.61 -31.02 -11.41
N GLY A 803 -10.77 -30.24 -10.34
CA GLY A 803 -11.93 -29.38 -10.14
C GLY A 803 -13.18 -30.15 -9.73
N ARG A 804 -13.57 -31.20 -10.48
CA ARG A 804 -14.55 -32.21 -10.05
C ARG A 804 -13.84 -33.38 -9.36
N MET A 805 -14.56 -34.18 -8.58
CA MET A 805 -13.99 -35.38 -7.96
C MET A 805 -13.88 -36.48 -9.03
N LEU A 806 -12.66 -36.90 -9.37
CA LEU A 806 -12.40 -37.95 -10.37
C LEU A 806 -12.40 -39.35 -9.75
N ALA A 807 -11.77 -39.49 -8.59
CA ALA A 807 -11.68 -40.75 -7.87
C ALA A 807 -11.65 -40.49 -6.35
N LEU A 808 -12.33 -41.34 -5.59
CA LEU A 808 -12.44 -41.25 -4.14
C LEU A 808 -12.37 -42.66 -3.56
N GLY A 809 -11.47 -42.91 -2.60
CA GLY A 809 -11.33 -44.24 -2.02
C GLY A 809 -10.25 -44.32 -0.94
N THR A 810 -10.07 -45.50 -0.35
CA THR A 810 -8.82 -45.81 0.38
C THR A 810 -7.67 -45.87 -0.63
N ILE A 811 -6.45 -45.54 -0.22
CA ILE A 811 -5.27 -45.58 -1.11
C ILE A 811 -5.16 -46.97 -1.77
N LYS A 812 -5.29 -48.05 -0.99
CA LYS A 812 -5.36 -49.43 -1.49
C LYS A 812 -6.42 -49.61 -2.60
N SER A 813 -7.65 -49.14 -2.40
CA SER A 813 -8.71 -49.26 -3.43
C SER A 813 -8.42 -48.45 -4.70
N LEU A 814 -7.69 -47.34 -4.61
CA LEU A 814 -7.26 -46.56 -5.77
C LEU A 814 -6.16 -47.29 -6.56
N HIS A 815 -5.18 -47.92 -5.89
CA HIS A 815 -4.25 -48.82 -6.56
C HIS A 815 -4.98 -50.02 -7.19
N GLU A 816 -5.91 -50.67 -6.49
CA GLU A 816 -6.63 -51.83 -7.02
C GLU A 816 -7.52 -51.49 -8.23
N ARG A 817 -8.06 -50.27 -8.31
CA ARG A 817 -8.93 -49.81 -9.41
C ARG A 817 -8.20 -49.19 -10.60
N TYR A 818 -7.03 -48.58 -10.39
CA TYR A 818 -6.32 -47.80 -11.43
C TYR A 818 -4.86 -48.22 -11.65
N SER A 819 -4.34 -49.26 -10.98
CA SER A 819 -3.03 -49.88 -11.25
C SER A 819 -3.20 -51.25 -11.90
N ASP A 820 -3.23 -51.26 -13.23
CA ASP A 820 -3.19 -52.45 -14.10
C ASP A 820 -1.78 -53.06 -14.19
N LYS A 821 -0.74 -52.35 -13.74
CA LYS A 821 0.67 -52.73 -13.84
C LYS A 821 1.35 -52.99 -12.49
N VAL A 822 2.43 -53.77 -12.52
CA VAL A 822 3.40 -54.01 -11.44
C VAL A 822 4.76 -53.51 -11.93
N TYR A 823 5.48 -52.76 -11.10
CA TYR A 823 6.77 -52.17 -11.45
C TYR A 823 7.92 -52.97 -10.86
N VAL A 824 8.91 -53.29 -11.70
CA VAL A 824 10.16 -53.93 -11.32
C VAL A 824 11.30 -52.93 -11.51
N HIS A 825 12.16 -52.79 -10.49
CA HIS A 825 13.41 -52.05 -10.57
C HIS A 825 14.58 -52.98 -10.23
N LEU A 826 15.60 -52.99 -11.10
CA LEU A 826 16.78 -53.85 -11.02
C LEU A 826 18.04 -52.98 -10.94
N VAL A 827 18.97 -53.36 -10.06
CA VAL A 827 20.30 -52.76 -9.95
C VAL A 827 21.35 -53.77 -10.42
N HIS A 828 22.08 -53.43 -11.49
CA HIS A 828 23.18 -54.24 -12.00
C HIS A 828 24.42 -54.12 -11.09
N GLN A 829 25.19 -55.20 -10.93
CA GLN A 829 26.34 -55.27 -10.00
C GLN A 829 27.37 -54.15 -10.16
N ASN A 830 27.65 -53.72 -11.40
CA ASN A 830 28.59 -52.62 -11.69
C ASN A 830 27.99 -51.20 -11.54
N ALA A 831 26.76 -51.02 -11.04
CA ALA A 831 26.19 -49.68 -10.84
C ALA A 831 27.02 -48.85 -9.83
N PRO A 832 27.25 -47.53 -10.07
CA PRO A 832 26.71 -46.71 -11.15
C PRO A 832 27.54 -46.69 -12.45
N ARG A 833 28.63 -47.47 -12.54
CA ARG A 833 29.62 -47.47 -13.65
C ARG A 833 29.41 -48.64 -14.64
N SER A 834 28.17 -48.98 -14.96
CA SER A 834 27.84 -49.99 -15.99
C SER A 834 28.16 -49.48 -17.39
N THR A 835 28.75 -50.31 -18.25
CA THR A 835 28.86 -49.99 -19.69
C THR A 835 27.52 -50.25 -20.42
N PRO A 836 27.26 -49.62 -21.58
CA PRO A 836 26.03 -49.83 -22.32
C PRO A 836 25.79 -51.29 -22.74
N GLU A 837 26.83 -52.06 -23.07
CA GLU A 837 26.65 -53.46 -23.51
C GLU A 837 26.09 -54.34 -22.38
N LYS A 838 26.51 -54.11 -21.14
CA LYS A 838 26.02 -54.85 -19.97
C LYS A 838 24.56 -54.52 -19.61
N MET A 839 24.10 -53.31 -19.93
CA MET A 839 22.68 -52.98 -19.83
C MET A 839 21.88 -53.59 -20.98
N ALA A 840 22.46 -53.74 -22.17
CA ALA A 840 21.81 -54.42 -23.29
C ALA A 840 21.58 -55.92 -23.00
N SER A 841 22.55 -56.63 -22.42
CA SER A 841 22.35 -58.04 -22.02
C SER A 841 21.34 -58.20 -20.89
N LEU A 842 21.28 -57.27 -19.94
CA LEU A 842 20.23 -57.24 -18.91
C LEU A 842 18.83 -57.06 -19.53
N TRP A 843 18.67 -56.11 -20.46
CA TRP A 843 17.41 -55.90 -21.17
C TRP A 843 17.01 -57.08 -22.07
N GLN A 844 17.98 -57.78 -22.67
CA GLN A 844 17.72 -58.99 -23.45
C GLN A 844 17.14 -60.11 -22.58
N TRP A 845 17.62 -60.29 -21.35
CA TRP A 845 17.05 -61.24 -20.39
C TRP A 845 15.68 -60.80 -19.85
N VAL A 846 15.49 -59.50 -19.58
CA VAL A 846 14.18 -58.97 -19.15
C VAL A 846 13.10 -59.26 -20.21
N ASN A 847 13.39 -58.97 -21.48
CA ASN A 847 12.46 -59.18 -22.59
C ASN A 847 12.19 -60.66 -22.93
N SER A 848 13.07 -61.59 -22.54
CA SER A 848 12.83 -63.04 -22.72
C SER A 848 12.13 -63.71 -21.54
N THR A 849 12.00 -63.02 -20.40
CA THR A 849 11.50 -63.61 -19.14
C THR A 849 10.14 -63.03 -18.72
N PHE A 850 9.90 -61.74 -18.96
CA PHE A 850 8.71 -61.03 -18.52
C PHE A 850 7.90 -60.48 -19.69
N LEU A 851 6.57 -60.41 -19.51
CA LEU A 851 5.69 -59.68 -20.41
C LEU A 851 5.85 -58.18 -20.12
N VAL A 852 6.86 -57.55 -20.75
CA VAL A 852 7.17 -56.13 -20.56
C VAL A 852 6.12 -55.28 -21.27
N ALA A 853 5.38 -54.47 -20.51
CA ALA A 853 4.44 -53.49 -21.06
C ALA A 853 5.13 -52.17 -21.42
N GLU A 854 5.97 -51.65 -20.51
CA GLU A 854 6.66 -50.36 -20.64
C GLU A 854 8.07 -50.44 -20.05
N THR A 855 9.02 -49.73 -20.66
CA THR A 855 10.42 -49.61 -20.21
C THR A 855 10.75 -48.16 -19.88
N GLU A 856 11.18 -47.89 -18.65
CA GLU A 856 11.71 -46.58 -18.26
C GLU A 856 13.18 -46.42 -18.67
N LYS A 857 13.65 -45.16 -18.76
CA LYS A 857 15.03 -44.86 -19.15
C LYS A 857 16.02 -45.39 -18.10
N SER A 858 16.80 -46.40 -18.50
CA SER A 858 17.90 -46.93 -17.69
C SER A 858 18.99 -45.87 -17.48
N VAL A 859 19.29 -45.53 -16.22
CA VAL A 859 20.33 -44.57 -15.84
C VAL A 859 21.30 -45.25 -14.86
N GLY A 860 22.61 -45.13 -15.14
CA GLY A 860 23.67 -45.51 -14.18
C GLY A 860 23.58 -46.94 -13.64
N GLY A 861 23.34 -47.93 -14.50
CA GLY A 861 23.30 -49.34 -14.09
C GLY A 861 22.00 -49.80 -13.44
N GLN A 862 20.93 -49.00 -13.55
CA GLN A 862 19.58 -49.37 -13.10
C GLN A 862 18.64 -49.55 -14.29
N ALA A 863 17.82 -50.60 -14.26
CA ALA A 863 16.74 -50.84 -15.23
C ALA A 863 15.40 -50.86 -14.50
N ARG A 864 14.36 -50.25 -15.10
CA ARG A 864 13.01 -50.21 -14.51
C ARG A 864 11.96 -50.42 -15.60
N PHE A 865 11.02 -51.32 -15.35
CA PHE A 865 10.00 -51.72 -16.32
C PHE A 865 8.68 -52.09 -15.63
N ALA A 866 7.60 -52.05 -16.40
CA ALA A 866 6.26 -52.44 -15.97
C ALA A 866 5.85 -53.79 -16.58
N VAL A 867 5.19 -54.62 -15.78
CA VAL A 867 4.60 -55.91 -16.16
C VAL A 867 3.09 -55.82 -15.91
N PRO A 868 2.21 -56.22 -16.84
CA PRO A 868 0.77 -56.11 -16.66
C PRO A 868 0.27 -57.16 -15.65
N ARG A 869 -0.65 -56.75 -14.78
CA ARG A 869 -1.21 -57.55 -13.66
C ARG A 869 -2.18 -58.64 -14.13
N ALA A 870 -2.74 -58.50 -15.33
CA ALA A 870 -3.57 -59.50 -15.98
C ALA A 870 -3.32 -59.48 -17.50
N ARG A 871 -3.40 -60.64 -18.14
CA ARG A 871 -3.24 -60.77 -19.60
C ARG A 871 -4.45 -60.19 -20.33
N GLN A 872 -4.22 -59.30 -21.29
CA GLN A 872 -5.23 -58.86 -22.25
C GLN A 872 -4.95 -59.49 -23.62
N GLY A 873 -5.80 -60.42 -24.05
CA GLY A 873 -5.72 -61.06 -25.37
C GLY A 873 -4.75 -62.26 -25.47
N THR A 874 -4.69 -62.83 -26.68
CA THR A 874 -3.96 -64.07 -27.00
C THR A 874 -2.50 -63.80 -27.33
N GLN A 875 -1.67 -63.61 -26.30
CA GLN A 875 -0.21 -63.63 -26.41
C GLN A 875 0.38 -64.89 -25.75
N SER A 876 1.65 -65.18 -26.04
CA SER A 876 2.29 -66.48 -25.79
C SER A 876 2.37 -66.86 -24.30
N ASP A 877 2.02 -68.11 -23.99
CA ASP A 877 1.89 -68.62 -22.62
C ASP A 877 3.16 -68.59 -21.77
N GLN A 878 4.33 -68.49 -22.41
CA GLN A 878 5.65 -68.67 -21.81
C GLN A 878 6.17 -67.45 -21.02
N LEU A 879 5.60 -66.25 -21.20
CA LEU A 879 6.05 -65.04 -20.51
C LEU A 879 5.35 -64.84 -19.16
N LEU A 880 6.12 -64.37 -18.17
CA LEU A 880 5.60 -64.06 -16.83
C LEU A 880 4.85 -62.73 -16.79
N ASP A 881 3.67 -62.76 -16.19
CA ASP A 881 2.82 -61.60 -15.91
C ASP A 881 2.74 -61.28 -14.41
N GLY A 882 2.11 -60.15 -14.06
CA GLY A 882 1.97 -59.65 -12.71
C GLY A 882 0.81 -60.24 -11.90
N SER A 883 0.14 -61.29 -12.39
CA SER A 883 -1.01 -61.90 -11.67
C SER A 883 -0.60 -62.56 -10.34
N HIS A 884 0.61 -63.10 -10.29
CA HIS A 884 1.16 -63.80 -9.12
C HIS A 884 2.56 -63.25 -8.78
N LEU A 885 2.62 -62.23 -7.91
CA LEU A 885 3.87 -61.63 -7.42
C LEU A 885 4.93 -62.68 -7.00
N GLY A 886 4.52 -63.76 -6.33
CA GLY A 886 5.43 -64.84 -5.92
C GLY A 886 6.20 -65.50 -7.09
N LYS A 887 5.59 -65.62 -8.28
CA LYS A 887 6.28 -66.13 -9.49
C LYS A 887 7.33 -65.14 -9.99
N LEU A 888 7.06 -63.83 -9.91
CA LEU A 888 8.04 -62.80 -10.26
C LEU A 888 9.24 -62.83 -9.30
N PHE A 889 9.00 -62.87 -7.98
CA PHE A 889 10.08 -63.01 -6.97
C PHE A 889 10.94 -64.26 -7.22
N GLN A 890 10.30 -65.42 -7.45
CA GLN A 890 11.01 -66.68 -7.74
C GLN A 890 11.86 -66.58 -9.03
N ALA A 891 11.36 -65.92 -10.07
CA ALA A 891 12.09 -65.72 -11.32
C ALA A 891 13.30 -64.78 -11.17
N MET A 892 13.18 -63.72 -10.36
CA MET A 892 14.31 -62.81 -10.05
C MET A 892 15.41 -63.54 -9.30
N GLU A 893 15.09 -64.23 -8.20
CA GLU A 893 16.09 -64.88 -7.35
C GLU A 893 16.83 -66.00 -8.11
N ALA A 894 16.11 -66.79 -8.92
CA ALA A 894 16.68 -67.85 -9.75
C ALA A 894 17.63 -67.37 -10.87
N HIS A 895 17.59 -66.09 -11.23
CA HIS A 895 18.42 -65.50 -12.29
C HIS A 895 19.40 -64.43 -11.79
N LYS A 896 19.37 -64.08 -10.49
CA LYS A 896 20.14 -63.00 -9.88
C LYS A 896 21.63 -63.03 -10.24
N GLU A 897 22.27 -64.19 -10.11
CA GLU A 897 23.66 -64.41 -10.50
C GLU A 897 23.86 -64.34 -12.02
N ARG A 898 23.02 -65.06 -12.78
CA ARG A 898 23.13 -65.19 -14.25
C ARG A 898 22.94 -63.86 -14.99
N ALA A 899 22.05 -63.00 -14.49
CA ALA A 899 21.74 -61.69 -15.06
C ALA A 899 22.61 -60.55 -14.49
N SER A 900 23.63 -60.86 -13.66
CA SER A 900 24.49 -59.86 -13.00
C SER A 900 23.70 -58.80 -12.20
N ILE A 901 22.60 -59.22 -11.57
CA ILE A 901 21.77 -58.40 -10.70
C ILE A 901 22.40 -58.41 -9.31
N ARG A 902 22.36 -57.26 -8.63
CA ARG A 902 22.80 -57.07 -7.26
C ARG A 902 21.59 -57.07 -6.33
N ASP A 903 20.74 -56.08 -6.55
CA ASP A 903 19.54 -55.78 -5.77
C ASP A 903 18.37 -55.64 -6.75
N TYR A 904 17.16 -56.02 -6.32
CA TYR A 904 15.93 -55.78 -7.07
C TYR A 904 14.80 -55.37 -6.12
N SER A 905 13.79 -54.68 -6.65
CA SER A 905 12.55 -54.41 -5.96
C SER A 905 11.35 -54.59 -6.89
N ILE A 906 10.27 -55.13 -6.36
CA ILE A 906 8.99 -55.33 -7.04
C ILE A 906 7.94 -54.58 -6.24
N GLY A 907 7.21 -53.68 -6.88
CA GLY A 907 6.22 -52.82 -6.23
C GLY A 907 4.97 -52.63 -7.07
N HIS A 908 3.88 -52.25 -6.40
CA HIS A 908 2.72 -51.69 -7.10
C HIS A 908 3.07 -50.33 -7.71
N ALA A 909 2.25 -49.84 -8.64
CA ALA A 909 2.39 -48.47 -9.14
C ALA A 909 2.26 -47.47 -7.98
N THR A 910 3.09 -46.42 -7.94
CA THR A 910 3.00 -45.41 -6.88
C THR A 910 1.69 -44.62 -7.00
N LEU A 911 1.32 -43.90 -5.94
CA LEU A 911 0.13 -43.06 -5.96
C LEU A 911 0.24 -41.91 -7.00
N ASP A 912 1.47 -41.54 -7.43
CA ASP A 912 1.70 -40.67 -8.60
C ASP A 912 1.21 -41.31 -9.91
N GLN A 913 1.51 -42.60 -10.13
CA GLN A 913 1.13 -43.29 -11.36
C GLN A 913 -0.38 -43.58 -11.40
N VAL A 914 -0.97 -43.95 -10.25
CA VAL A 914 -2.43 -44.01 -10.08
C VAL A 914 -3.08 -42.66 -10.44
N PHE A 915 -2.49 -41.56 -9.97
CA PHE A 915 -2.96 -40.21 -10.30
C PHE A 915 -2.82 -39.88 -11.80
N VAL A 916 -1.71 -40.25 -12.45
CA VAL A 916 -1.52 -40.09 -13.90
C VAL A 916 -2.56 -40.87 -14.69
N ASN A 917 -2.77 -42.14 -14.37
CA ASN A 917 -3.77 -43.00 -15.02
C ASN A 917 -5.20 -42.43 -14.88
N VAL A 918 -5.56 -41.96 -13.68
CA VAL A 918 -6.86 -41.31 -13.39
C VAL A 918 -7.04 -40.01 -14.19
N CYS A 919 -5.98 -39.24 -14.44
CA CYS A 919 -6.06 -38.02 -15.24
C CYS A 919 -6.17 -38.34 -16.75
N GLN A 920 -5.37 -39.28 -17.25
CA GLN A 920 -5.33 -39.62 -18.69
C GLN A 920 -6.67 -40.14 -19.21
N GLY A 921 -7.33 -41.04 -18.48
CA GLY A 921 -8.65 -41.56 -18.89
C GLY A 921 -9.72 -40.48 -19.04
N VAL A 922 -9.62 -39.37 -18.31
CA VAL A 922 -10.56 -38.23 -18.41
C VAL A 922 -10.31 -37.39 -19.67
N ASP A 923 -9.05 -37.23 -20.08
CA ASP A 923 -8.72 -36.56 -21.35
C ASP A 923 -9.15 -37.40 -22.57
N GLU A 924 -9.08 -38.73 -22.46
CA GLU A 924 -9.61 -39.67 -23.47
C GLU A 924 -11.15 -39.64 -23.53
N GLU A 925 -11.85 -39.72 -22.39
CA GLU A 925 -13.32 -39.60 -22.33
C GLU A 925 -13.82 -38.26 -22.90
N ASN A 926 -13.17 -37.14 -22.55
CA ASN A 926 -13.51 -35.83 -23.09
C ASN A 926 -13.28 -35.76 -24.60
N SER A 927 -12.21 -36.36 -25.11
CA SER A 927 -11.91 -36.41 -26.55
C SER A 927 -12.93 -37.28 -27.32
N ALA A 928 -13.36 -38.40 -26.74
CA ALA A 928 -14.39 -39.26 -27.31
C ALA A 928 -15.78 -38.59 -27.32
N ALA A 929 -16.12 -37.83 -26.27
CA ALA A 929 -17.38 -37.11 -26.16
C ALA A 929 -17.53 -36.02 -27.25
N VAL A 930 -16.45 -35.33 -27.61
CA VAL A 930 -16.44 -34.32 -28.69
C VAL A 930 -16.78 -34.92 -30.06
N HIS A 931 -16.50 -36.22 -30.28
CA HIS A 931 -16.84 -36.92 -31.52
C HIS A 931 -18.25 -37.52 -31.59
N ARG A 932 -19.03 -37.49 -30.50
CA ARG A 932 -20.43 -37.98 -30.46
C ARG A 932 -21.39 -36.88 -29.99
N GLY A 933 -21.70 -35.95 -30.89
CA GLY A 933 -22.68 -34.90 -30.63
C GLY A 933 -24.10 -35.44 -30.43
N GLY A 934 -24.72 -35.08 -29.31
CA GLY A 934 -26.17 -35.17 -29.09
C GLY A 934 -26.73 -36.54 -28.66
N GLY A 935 -26.82 -36.78 -27.35
CA GLY A 935 -27.60 -37.90 -26.80
C GLY A 935 -27.67 -37.89 -25.27
N LEU A 936 -28.87 -37.99 -24.70
CA LEU A 936 -29.07 -38.24 -23.27
C LEU A 936 -28.55 -39.64 -22.90
N PHE A 937 -27.88 -39.79 -21.76
CA PHE A 937 -27.78 -41.07 -21.07
C PHE A 937 -27.96 -40.91 -19.56
N SER A 938 -28.80 -41.74 -18.95
CA SER A 938 -29.01 -41.78 -17.49
C SER A 938 -28.03 -42.74 -16.83
N CYS A 939 -27.47 -42.34 -15.68
CA CYS A 939 -26.68 -43.26 -14.86
C CYS A 939 -27.62 -44.17 -14.05
N VAL A 940 -27.58 -45.48 -14.31
CA VAL A 940 -28.42 -46.47 -13.61
C VAL A 940 -27.78 -46.87 -12.29
N LEU A 941 -28.49 -46.64 -11.19
CA LEU A 941 -28.07 -47.05 -9.84
C LEU A 941 -28.13 -48.59 -9.70
N GLY A 942 -26.95 -49.22 -9.72
CA GLY A 942 -26.80 -50.64 -9.42
C GLY A 942 -27.03 -50.95 -7.94
N ARG A 943 -28.28 -51.24 -7.55
CA ARG A 943 -28.60 -51.90 -6.28
C ARG A 943 -28.18 -53.37 -6.32
N SER A 944 -27.41 -53.81 -5.33
CA SER A 944 -27.41 -55.19 -4.83
C SER A 944 -27.61 -55.17 -3.32
N LYS A 945 -28.02 -56.33 -2.79
CA LYS A 945 -27.98 -56.64 -1.35
C LYS A 945 -26.53 -56.76 -0.88
#